data_AF-A0A3M8ADY5-F1
#
_entry.id   AF-A0A3M8ADY5-F1
#
_cell.length_a   1.000
_cell.length_b   1.000
_cell.length_c   1.000
_cell.angle_alpha   90.00
_cell.angle_beta   90.00
_cell.angle_gamma   90.00
#
_symmetry.space_group_name_H-M   'P 1'
#
loop_
_entity.id
_entity.type
_entity.pdbx_description
1 polymer ?
#
loop_
_entity_poly.entity_id
_entity_poly.type
_entity_poly.pdbx_seq_one_letter_code
_entity_poly.pdbx_strand_id
1 'polypeptide(L)'
;MMRSTTFAASTAAAALLFAGLGAAPAFAAEWTPSTFADLKAALATCADGDTIRLGADLTVPPLSPDWELVVACDVTLDLNGRSLAAEGVVIAPDTVLTITATGGGTLVSSGRASLAGIAVPIGSGLVIDGGTIVATGDSELDFNDGVAAAGIGGSLTAPDGSEAGVGDITINGGNVTAVGGDQVLDSGAAAGIGAAFAAALEGGRLTVNGGTVTATGGGGEGVGIGGPADFEVAVTGGTVTAIGGTGSAAIGGAQGQPGAKVSITGGVVTATGGSTAIGAGAGSSQFGSLVVGAGAALRAPSGPFVIPDSDPGGGPEVLIEEGGQLLGTEADPTVGADLSGAGQIQNSGVIALDESRVAVEVAGNNYLVSFDAQTGGPPASVRLYAPDFASGYRQIPPSPGGTVWNTSADGLGQVFTETTRVFADTTLYAVDDAFWQFALKLAECTDGDVIELGSDLAGGSLLVGCDVTLDLNGFALFASDVQVAVDSLLIIEDTRGGGELSTPALDPENYSGAAGIGVTTGAGLIIRGGTVTVAGGRGGAGIGGGGGQRAGFIRIEGGTVTATGGLYGAGIGGGYGGAGGDVGVTGGTVTAVGGTGASGIGGGETGDSGGLLTVFGGAVTAVAGSGGAGIGGGNGGAGAAVDIIGGTVTAVGVDLPATSAVGAGNGASEFGSLRVAGTLRVPEGLLTILDSDAGGAEVVVESGGRLVGTEADPTSGASIGGDGQIDNHGVIALQESFVGVEVNDHDFLVTFDPQDGDPATSIRLYAPDFASGYRTIPAPPELDGWNTAADGSGDWFEATTPVTGDLSLFATTDATLVLTADDDTVNQGDSLTFRVSGTTHDGRPVDTSGVVLTSSVATDVVDGLTVTFPTASPHVITATLGDVSTSLTVHVTPTPAPTPTPQPGPAGLSTTGTDLLPPLVAGLLLLLAGAGLVWRRRRLSR
;
A
#
# COMPACT_ATOMS: atom_id res chain seq x y z
N MET A 1 -22.09 -39.98 15.92
CA MET A 1 -23.41 -40.67 16.00
C MET A 1 -24.35 -39.85 15.13
N MET A 2 -24.81 -40.34 13.96
CA MET A 2 -26.05 -41.14 13.78
C MET A 2 -27.29 -40.45 14.39
N ARG A 3 -28.38 -40.16 13.65
CA ARG A 3 -28.88 -40.78 12.40
C ARG A 3 -29.67 -39.82 11.49
N SER A 4 -29.76 -40.18 10.21
CA SER A 4 -30.64 -39.62 9.16
C SER A 4 -31.78 -40.61 8.83
N THR A 5 -32.89 -40.12 8.26
CA THR A 5 -33.87 -40.78 7.33
C THR A 5 -34.96 -39.73 7.02
N THR A 6 -35.26 -39.24 5.81
CA THR A 6 -35.67 -39.86 4.52
C THR A 6 -36.85 -40.84 4.61
N PHE A 7 -37.95 -40.58 3.89
CA PHE A 7 -38.64 -41.56 3.02
C PHE A 7 -39.70 -40.90 2.11
N ALA A 8 -39.94 -41.48 0.93
CA ALA A 8 -40.99 -41.09 -0.02
C ALA A 8 -41.67 -42.32 -0.66
N ALA A 9 -42.94 -42.14 -1.05
CA ALA A 9 -43.77 -42.92 -1.99
C ALA A 9 -44.09 -44.42 -1.72
N SER A 10 -45.39 -44.80 -1.81
CA SER A 10 -45.96 -45.51 -2.99
C SER A 10 -47.38 -46.12 -2.81
N THR A 11 -48.28 -45.83 -3.78
CA THR A 11 -49.36 -46.68 -4.37
C THR A 11 -50.58 -47.26 -3.59
N ALA A 12 -51.72 -46.56 -3.71
CA ALA A 12 -52.95 -46.91 -4.47
C ALA A 12 -53.82 -48.19 -4.22
N ALA A 13 -55.11 -47.97 -3.88
CA ALA A 13 -56.36 -48.66 -4.31
C ALA A 13 -57.57 -48.05 -3.51
N ALA A 14 -58.84 -47.98 -3.94
CA ALA A 14 -59.55 -48.05 -5.23
C ALA A 14 -60.93 -47.33 -5.07
N ALA A 15 -61.66 -47.02 -6.15
CA ALA A 15 -62.88 -46.19 -6.11
C ALA A 15 -64.16 -46.92 -5.65
N LEU A 16 -65.15 -46.18 -5.08
CA LEU A 16 -66.54 -46.07 -5.62
C LEU A 16 -67.49 -45.11 -4.84
N LEU A 17 -68.07 -44.15 -5.58
CA LEU A 17 -69.47 -43.62 -5.57
C LEU A 17 -70.12 -42.78 -4.42
N PHE A 18 -70.47 -41.53 -4.83
CA PHE A 18 -71.60 -40.63 -4.45
C PHE A 18 -71.65 -39.77 -3.15
N ALA A 19 -71.24 -38.50 -3.35
CA ALA A 19 -71.99 -37.25 -3.10
C ALA A 19 -72.33 -36.74 -1.68
N GLY A 20 -71.84 -35.52 -1.40
CA GLY A 20 -72.27 -34.60 -0.35
C GLY A 20 -71.42 -33.32 -0.41
N LEU A 21 -72.02 -32.17 -0.73
CA LEU A 21 -71.29 -30.94 -1.06
C LEU A 21 -70.38 -30.46 0.09
N GLY A 22 -69.08 -30.30 -0.19
CA GLY A 22 -68.25 -29.32 0.51
C GLY A 22 -68.41 -27.97 -0.17
N ALA A 23 -68.61 -26.90 0.60
CA ALA A 23 -68.91 -25.58 0.05
C ALA A 23 -67.76 -25.04 -0.82
N ALA A 24 -68.11 -24.40 -1.94
CA ALA A 24 -67.21 -23.48 -2.61
C ALA A 24 -66.96 -22.27 -1.67
N PRO A 25 -65.81 -21.58 -1.75
CA PRO A 25 -65.67 -20.30 -1.07
C PRO A 25 -66.79 -19.37 -1.54
N ALA A 26 -67.48 -18.73 -0.59
CA ALA A 26 -68.40 -17.65 -0.93
C ALA A 26 -67.59 -16.55 -1.63
N PHE A 27 -68.06 -16.09 -2.78
CA PHE A 27 -67.52 -14.88 -3.37
C PHE A 27 -67.98 -13.71 -2.49
N ALA A 28 -67.03 -12.97 -1.92
CA ALA A 28 -67.29 -11.69 -1.26
C ALA A 28 -68.12 -10.80 -2.20
N ALA A 29 -69.17 -10.18 -1.65
CA ALA A 29 -70.06 -9.33 -2.41
C ALA A 29 -69.50 -7.89 -2.49
N GLU A 30 -69.61 -7.28 -3.66
CA GLU A 30 -69.33 -5.85 -3.83
C GLU A 30 -70.65 -5.06 -3.80
N TRP A 31 -70.77 -4.14 -2.85
CA TRP A 31 -71.96 -3.30 -2.65
C TRP A 31 -71.60 -1.83 -2.93
N THR A 32 -72.46 -1.11 -3.65
CA THR A 32 -72.21 0.30 -4.01
C THR A 32 -73.27 1.27 -3.48
N PRO A 33 -73.32 1.55 -2.16
CA PRO A 33 -74.31 2.44 -1.57
C PRO A 33 -74.18 3.87 -2.10
N SER A 34 -75.33 4.48 -2.41
CA SER A 34 -75.43 5.87 -2.91
C SER A 34 -76.21 6.79 -1.97
N THR A 35 -76.69 6.28 -0.84
CA THR A 35 -77.25 7.07 0.27
C THR A 35 -76.69 6.57 1.61
N PHE A 36 -76.76 7.40 2.66
CA PHE A 36 -76.30 7.02 4.00
C PHE A 36 -77.11 5.85 4.59
N ALA A 37 -78.41 5.76 4.28
CA ALA A 37 -79.25 4.65 4.71
C ALA A 37 -78.83 3.32 4.05
N ASP A 38 -78.46 3.34 2.76
CA ASP A 38 -77.96 2.16 2.06
C ASP A 38 -76.61 1.71 2.64
N LEU A 39 -75.71 2.66 2.96
CA LEU A 39 -74.42 2.38 3.58
C LEU A 39 -74.59 1.73 4.96
N LYS A 40 -75.45 2.31 5.83
CA LYS A 40 -75.74 1.76 7.15
C LYS A 40 -76.39 0.38 7.07
N ALA A 41 -77.32 0.16 6.13
CA ALA A 41 -77.89 -1.15 5.92
C ALA A 41 -76.85 -2.19 5.45
N ALA A 42 -75.93 -1.78 4.56
CA ALA A 42 -74.85 -2.65 4.08
C ALA A 42 -73.91 -3.06 5.23
N LEU A 43 -73.42 -2.11 6.03
CA LEU A 43 -72.50 -2.39 7.16
C LEU A 43 -73.16 -3.19 8.31
N ALA A 44 -74.47 -3.09 8.47
CA ALA A 44 -75.24 -3.85 9.46
C ALA A 44 -75.68 -5.25 8.97
N THR A 45 -75.51 -5.58 7.69
CA THR A 45 -75.97 -6.85 7.09
C THR A 45 -74.93 -7.53 6.20
N CYS A 46 -73.67 -7.07 6.26
CA CYS A 46 -72.55 -7.61 5.52
C CYS A 46 -72.16 -9.04 5.98
N ALA A 47 -71.42 -9.75 5.12
CA ALA A 47 -70.75 -10.99 5.45
C ALA A 47 -69.22 -10.81 5.46
N ASP A 48 -68.52 -11.65 6.24
CA ASP A 48 -67.07 -11.57 6.40
C ASP A 48 -66.33 -11.62 5.05
N GLY A 49 -65.53 -10.58 4.80
CA GLY A 49 -64.78 -10.36 3.56
C GLY A 49 -65.48 -9.49 2.51
N ASP A 50 -66.72 -9.03 2.74
CA ASP A 50 -67.44 -8.15 1.81
C ASP A 50 -66.70 -6.82 1.53
N THR A 51 -66.97 -6.21 0.38
CA THR A 51 -66.43 -4.89 0.00
C THR A 51 -67.56 -3.91 -0.28
N ILE A 52 -67.63 -2.83 0.50
CA ILE A 52 -68.60 -1.76 0.37
C ILE A 52 -67.90 -0.54 -0.23
N ARG A 53 -68.22 -0.21 -1.48
CA ARG A 53 -67.57 0.83 -2.28
C ARG A 53 -68.48 2.04 -2.45
N LEU A 54 -68.08 3.23 -1.98
CA LEU A 54 -68.95 4.41 -2.01
C LEU A 54 -69.35 4.83 -3.44
N GLY A 55 -70.65 4.92 -3.70
CA GLY A 55 -71.19 5.36 -5.00
C GLY A 55 -71.27 6.89 -5.14
N ALA A 56 -71.44 7.60 -4.02
CA ALA A 56 -71.61 9.05 -3.93
C ALA A 56 -70.94 9.61 -2.66
N ASP A 57 -70.86 10.93 -2.56
CA ASP A 57 -70.51 11.60 -1.29
C ASP A 57 -71.69 11.50 -0.32
N LEU A 58 -71.43 11.08 0.92
CA LEU A 58 -72.45 10.77 1.93
C LEU A 58 -72.25 11.61 3.19
N THR A 59 -73.34 11.95 3.86
CA THR A 59 -73.33 12.72 5.11
C THR A 59 -74.50 12.26 5.98
N VAL A 60 -74.27 12.10 7.29
CA VAL A 60 -75.33 11.84 8.27
C VAL A 60 -76.42 12.91 8.18
N PRO A 61 -77.71 12.53 8.09
CA PRO A 61 -78.81 13.50 8.16
C PRO A 61 -78.82 14.20 9.54
N PRO A 62 -78.83 15.55 9.59
CA PRO A 62 -78.78 16.26 10.87
C PRO A 62 -79.99 15.93 11.74
N LEU A 63 -79.75 15.74 13.04
CA LEU A 63 -80.73 15.32 14.05
C LEU A 63 -81.35 13.92 13.81
N SER A 64 -80.70 13.06 13.02
CA SER A 64 -81.08 11.64 12.95
C SER A 64 -80.98 11.00 14.35
N PRO A 65 -81.97 10.20 14.80
CA PRO A 65 -81.83 9.34 15.97
C PRO A 65 -80.92 8.13 15.69
N ASP A 66 -80.81 7.74 14.42
CA ASP A 66 -80.02 6.60 13.93
C ASP A 66 -78.69 7.08 13.31
N TRP A 67 -77.99 7.98 13.99
CA TRP A 67 -76.81 8.70 13.49
C TRP A 67 -75.53 7.83 13.39
N GLU A 68 -75.34 6.92 14.34
CA GLU A 68 -74.20 5.99 14.46
C GLU A 68 -74.05 5.05 13.26
N LEU A 69 -72.81 4.77 12.84
CA LEU A 69 -72.49 3.81 11.78
C LEU A 69 -71.83 2.54 12.34
N VAL A 70 -72.66 1.55 12.67
CA VAL A 70 -72.22 0.24 13.21
C VAL A 70 -71.75 -0.69 12.10
N VAL A 71 -70.59 -1.31 12.30
CA VAL A 71 -69.98 -2.34 11.46
C VAL A 71 -70.12 -3.69 12.17
N ALA A 72 -70.83 -4.63 11.53
CA ALA A 72 -71.27 -5.88 12.17
C ALA A 72 -70.56 -7.16 11.67
N CYS A 73 -69.56 -7.04 10.78
CA CYS A 73 -68.81 -8.14 10.20
C CYS A 73 -67.40 -7.67 9.77
N ASP A 74 -66.52 -8.61 9.39
CA ASP A 74 -65.23 -8.28 8.77
C ASP A 74 -65.47 -7.67 7.37
N VAL A 75 -65.17 -6.39 7.16
CA VAL A 75 -65.57 -5.68 5.93
C VAL A 75 -64.55 -4.66 5.44
N THR A 76 -64.44 -4.53 4.11
CA THR A 76 -63.68 -3.44 3.47
C THR A 76 -64.60 -2.30 3.05
N LEU A 77 -64.43 -1.11 3.63
CA LEU A 77 -65.04 0.13 3.18
C LEU A 77 -64.08 0.86 2.22
N ASP A 78 -64.43 0.89 0.93
CA ASP A 78 -63.68 1.62 -0.09
C ASP A 78 -64.30 3.01 -0.34
N LEU A 79 -63.56 4.06 0.05
CA LEU A 79 -63.98 5.45 -0.10
C LEU A 79 -64.11 5.89 -1.57
N ASN A 80 -63.48 5.20 -2.54
CA ASN A 80 -63.74 5.34 -3.98
C ASN A 80 -63.70 6.78 -4.55
N GLY A 81 -62.80 7.64 -4.04
CA GLY A 81 -62.73 9.05 -4.42
C GLY A 81 -63.85 9.93 -3.85
N ARG A 82 -64.62 9.44 -2.87
CA ARG A 82 -65.77 10.11 -2.24
C ARG A 82 -65.49 10.59 -0.82
N SER A 83 -66.36 11.46 -0.34
CA SER A 83 -66.39 11.93 1.05
C SER A 83 -67.51 11.24 1.84
N LEU A 84 -67.19 10.70 3.00
CA LEU A 84 -68.15 10.21 4.00
C LEU A 84 -68.02 11.07 5.26
N ALA A 85 -69.10 11.75 5.64
CA ALA A 85 -69.22 12.47 6.90
C ALA A 85 -70.15 11.69 7.85
N ALA A 86 -69.56 11.10 8.90
CA ALA A 86 -70.22 10.30 9.92
C ALA A 86 -70.27 11.04 11.26
N GLU A 87 -71.23 10.66 12.09
CA GLU A 87 -71.25 10.94 13.53
C GLU A 87 -71.08 9.56 14.18
N GLY A 88 -69.89 9.24 14.69
CA GLY A 88 -69.52 7.92 15.23
C GLY A 88 -69.49 6.78 14.20
N VAL A 89 -68.31 6.20 13.97
CA VAL A 89 -68.16 4.88 13.32
C VAL A 89 -67.83 3.87 14.42
N VAL A 90 -68.51 2.73 14.45
CA VAL A 90 -68.44 1.79 15.58
C VAL A 90 -68.22 0.38 15.07
N ILE A 91 -67.11 -0.24 15.48
CA ILE A 91 -66.76 -1.60 15.10
C ILE A 91 -67.27 -2.56 16.18
N ALA A 92 -68.01 -3.61 15.79
CA ALA A 92 -68.48 -4.60 16.74
C ALA A 92 -67.31 -5.45 17.32
N PRO A 93 -67.44 -5.98 18.55
CA PRO A 93 -66.49 -6.95 19.09
C PRO A 93 -66.27 -8.11 18.13
N ASP A 94 -65.06 -8.67 18.12
CA ASP A 94 -64.64 -9.77 17.24
C ASP A 94 -64.75 -9.49 15.71
N THR A 95 -64.80 -8.21 15.29
CA THR A 95 -64.85 -7.83 13.85
C THR A 95 -63.78 -6.81 13.45
N VAL A 96 -63.43 -6.79 12.16
CA VAL A 96 -62.41 -5.90 11.57
C VAL A 96 -62.99 -5.00 10.47
N LEU A 97 -62.91 -3.68 10.67
CA LEU A 97 -63.14 -2.69 9.60
C LEU A 97 -61.83 -2.40 8.87
N THR A 98 -61.78 -2.63 7.57
CA THR A 98 -60.69 -2.19 6.69
C THR A 98 -61.14 -0.99 5.86
N ILE A 99 -60.44 0.15 5.95
CA ILE A 99 -60.70 1.35 5.17
C ILE A 99 -59.69 1.45 4.02
N THR A 100 -60.20 1.45 2.79
CA THR A 100 -59.43 1.66 1.56
C THR A 100 -59.93 2.90 0.82
N ALA A 101 -59.16 3.40 -0.15
CA ALA A 101 -59.46 4.65 -0.84
C ALA A 101 -59.04 4.56 -2.32
N THR A 102 -59.74 3.72 -3.10
CA THR A 102 -59.46 3.54 -4.53
C THR A 102 -59.74 4.84 -5.28
N GLY A 103 -58.69 5.50 -5.77
CA GLY A 103 -58.82 6.84 -6.37
C GLY A 103 -58.96 7.99 -5.36
N GLY A 104 -58.63 7.75 -4.08
CA GLY A 104 -58.68 8.73 -2.99
C GLY A 104 -59.99 8.66 -2.20
N GLY A 105 -60.31 9.76 -1.51
CA GLY A 105 -61.51 9.89 -0.67
C GLY A 105 -61.20 10.32 0.76
N THR A 106 -62.24 10.74 1.47
CA THR A 106 -62.15 11.31 2.83
C THR A 106 -63.23 10.72 3.74
N LEU A 107 -62.85 10.21 4.91
CA LEU A 107 -63.76 9.96 6.03
C LEU A 107 -63.58 11.08 7.06
N VAL A 108 -64.65 11.80 7.39
CA VAL A 108 -64.71 12.66 8.57
C VAL A 108 -65.70 12.02 9.54
N SER A 109 -65.28 11.73 10.76
CA SER A 109 -66.16 11.16 11.79
C SER A 109 -66.01 11.90 13.11
N SER A 110 -67.09 12.47 13.61
CA SER A 110 -67.14 13.11 14.92
C SER A 110 -67.87 12.22 15.93
N GLY A 111 -67.28 12.01 17.09
CA GLY A 111 -67.91 11.39 18.24
C GLY A 111 -69.13 12.17 18.71
N ARG A 112 -70.05 11.46 19.35
CA ARG A 112 -71.29 11.97 19.92
C ARG A 112 -71.80 10.99 20.97
N ALA A 113 -72.46 11.47 22.02
CA ALA A 113 -72.94 10.65 23.13
C ALA A 113 -71.84 9.75 23.74
N SER A 114 -70.68 10.36 24.01
CA SER A 114 -69.50 9.71 24.65
C SER A 114 -68.88 8.57 23.82
N LEU A 115 -69.19 8.49 22.52
CA LEU A 115 -68.50 7.63 21.54
C LEU A 115 -67.28 8.33 20.92
N ALA A 116 -66.28 7.53 20.55
CA ALA A 116 -65.13 7.98 19.78
C ALA A 116 -65.53 8.41 18.35
N GLY A 117 -64.65 9.16 17.69
CA GLY A 117 -64.80 9.44 16.25
C GLY A 117 -64.84 8.14 15.44
N ILE A 118 -63.91 7.23 15.71
CA ILE A 118 -63.97 5.84 15.27
C ILE A 118 -63.74 4.95 16.51
N ALA A 119 -64.79 4.25 16.95
CA ALA A 119 -64.74 3.36 18.10
C ALA A 119 -64.19 1.97 17.71
N VAL A 120 -63.12 1.58 18.39
CA VAL A 120 -62.41 0.29 18.24
C VAL A 120 -62.36 -0.36 19.63
N PRO A 121 -63.43 -1.03 20.09
CA PRO A 121 -63.45 -1.74 21.38
C PRO A 121 -62.47 -2.92 21.42
N ILE A 122 -62.18 -3.44 22.63
CA ILE A 122 -61.36 -4.64 22.84
C ILE A 122 -61.88 -5.80 21.97
N GLY A 123 -60.98 -6.55 21.34
CA GLY A 123 -61.31 -7.68 20.46
C GLY A 123 -61.75 -7.29 19.05
N SER A 124 -61.97 -6.00 18.76
CA SER A 124 -62.19 -5.50 17.40
C SER A 124 -60.90 -4.98 16.75
N GLY A 125 -60.92 -4.81 15.43
CA GLY A 125 -59.80 -4.30 14.66
C GLY A 125 -60.17 -3.17 13.69
N LEU A 126 -59.29 -2.18 13.55
CA LEU A 126 -59.34 -1.15 12.51
C LEU A 126 -58.08 -1.22 11.64
N VAL A 127 -58.25 -1.35 10.33
CA VAL A 127 -57.16 -1.25 9.34
C VAL A 127 -57.39 -0.05 8.43
N ILE A 128 -56.39 0.80 8.23
CA ILE A 128 -56.44 1.95 7.33
C ILE A 128 -55.34 1.80 6.28
N ASP A 129 -55.72 1.47 5.06
CA ASP A 129 -54.81 1.31 3.92
C ASP A 129 -54.61 2.60 3.11
N GLY A 130 -55.54 3.55 3.22
CA GLY A 130 -55.40 4.83 2.53
C GLY A 130 -56.59 5.79 2.69
N GLY A 131 -56.50 6.93 2.03
CA GLY A 131 -57.49 8.01 2.09
C GLY A 131 -57.08 9.13 3.06
N THR A 132 -58.00 10.06 3.30
CA THR A 132 -57.86 11.07 4.37
C THR A 132 -58.89 10.77 5.46
N ILE A 133 -58.43 10.43 6.66
CA ILE A 133 -59.29 10.08 7.80
C ILE A 133 -59.16 11.19 8.83
N VAL A 134 -60.27 11.84 9.19
CA VAL A 134 -60.33 12.82 10.27
C VAL A 134 -61.32 12.31 11.30
N ALA A 135 -60.82 11.95 12.49
CA ALA A 135 -61.62 11.39 13.55
C ALA A 135 -61.49 12.28 14.81
N THR A 136 -62.60 12.80 15.30
CA THR A 136 -62.63 13.68 16.48
C THR A 136 -63.51 13.03 17.54
N GLY A 137 -63.03 12.87 18.76
CA GLY A 137 -63.80 12.32 19.87
C GLY A 137 -64.87 13.29 20.40
N ASP A 138 -65.88 12.75 21.08
CA ASP A 138 -66.92 13.59 21.70
C ASP A 138 -66.34 14.42 22.85
N SER A 139 -66.73 15.69 22.90
CA SER A 139 -66.32 16.66 23.93
C SER A 139 -67.56 17.06 24.73
N GLU A 140 -67.70 16.51 25.94
CA GLU A 140 -68.93 16.64 26.70
C GLU A 140 -68.98 17.96 27.49
N LEU A 141 -70.13 18.64 27.45
CA LEU A 141 -70.36 19.93 28.11
C LEU A 141 -71.28 19.83 29.33
N ASP A 142 -71.83 18.64 29.62
CA ASP A 142 -72.84 18.43 30.65
C ASP A 142 -72.25 18.00 32.01
N PHE A 143 -72.74 18.65 33.06
CA PHE A 143 -72.04 18.84 34.34
C PHE A 143 -71.96 17.64 35.30
N ASN A 144 -72.50 16.46 34.98
CA ASN A 144 -72.74 15.42 36.01
C ASN A 144 -72.18 14.02 35.76
N ASP A 145 -72.05 13.53 34.52
CA ASP A 145 -71.69 12.12 34.26
C ASP A 145 -70.73 11.90 33.05
N GLY A 146 -70.24 12.98 32.43
CA GLY A 146 -69.53 12.92 31.14
C GLY A 146 -68.02 12.65 31.22
N VAL A 147 -67.51 11.87 30.27
CA VAL A 147 -66.07 11.60 30.06
C VAL A 147 -65.79 11.71 28.56
N ALA A 148 -64.68 12.35 28.18
CA ALA A 148 -64.37 12.51 26.75
C ALA A 148 -64.06 11.16 26.09
N ALA A 149 -64.27 11.09 24.78
CA ALA A 149 -63.96 9.90 23.98
C ALA A 149 -62.75 10.11 23.07
N ALA A 150 -62.11 9.02 22.64
CA ALA A 150 -60.92 9.10 21.79
C ALA A 150 -61.25 9.61 20.37
N GLY A 151 -60.25 10.13 19.67
CA GLY A 151 -60.37 10.36 18.22
C GLY A 151 -60.59 9.03 17.48
N ILE A 152 -59.65 8.10 17.68
CA ILE A 152 -59.74 6.70 17.24
C ILE A 152 -59.41 5.79 18.42
N GLY A 153 -60.28 4.83 18.74
CA GLY A 153 -60.05 3.83 19.79
C GLY A 153 -61.20 3.69 20.79
N GLY A 154 -60.91 3.78 22.08
CA GLY A 154 -61.86 3.53 23.15
C GLY A 154 -62.99 4.57 23.23
N SER A 155 -64.18 4.10 23.61
CA SER A 155 -65.36 4.91 23.95
C SER A 155 -65.76 4.67 25.41
N LEU A 156 -66.49 5.60 26.05
CA LEU A 156 -66.87 5.47 27.46
C LEU A 156 -67.83 4.30 27.71
N THR A 157 -68.81 4.12 26.83
CA THR A 157 -69.71 2.97 26.80
C THR A 157 -69.53 2.25 25.49
N ALA A 158 -69.09 0.98 25.54
CA ALA A 158 -69.21 0.11 24.38
C ALA A 158 -70.70 -0.14 24.07
N PRO A 159 -71.10 -0.37 22.81
CA PRO A 159 -72.51 -0.60 22.43
C PRO A 159 -73.16 -1.83 23.09
N ASP A 160 -72.34 -2.75 23.60
CA ASP A 160 -72.73 -3.96 24.31
C ASP A 160 -72.71 -3.83 25.85
N GLY A 161 -72.19 -2.70 26.36
CA GLY A 161 -72.02 -2.43 27.80
C GLY A 161 -70.69 -2.90 28.41
N SER A 162 -69.69 -3.25 27.60
CA SER A 162 -68.32 -3.56 28.05
C SER A 162 -67.48 -2.29 28.38
N GLU A 163 -66.35 -2.48 29.06
CA GLU A 163 -65.50 -1.40 29.60
C GLU A 163 -64.60 -0.72 28.55
N ALA A 164 -64.14 0.50 28.86
CA ALA A 164 -63.56 1.49 27.94
C ALA A 164 -62.13 1.21 27.43
N GLY A 165 -61.79 -0.03 27.10
CA GLY A 165 -60.52 -0.40 26.46
C GLY A 165 -60.47 -0.09 24.96
N VAL A 166 -59.37 -0.47 24.33
CA VAL A 166 -59.10 -0.23 22.91
C VAL A 166 -58.61 -1.50 22.22
N GLY A 167 -59.15 -1.80 21.04
CA GLY A 167 -58.75 -2.91 20.17
C GLY A 167 -57.51 -2.61 19.32
N ASP A 168 -57.28 -3.44 18.30
CA ASP A 168 -56.10 -3.31 17.45
C ASP A 168 -56.32 -2.29 16.32
N ILE A 169 -55.35 -1.39 16.14
CA ILE A 169 -55.39 -0.32 15.13
C ILE A 169 -54.16 -0.44 14.24
N THR A 170 -54.36 -0.65 12.95
CA THR A 170 -53.29 -0.75 11.95
C THR A 170 -53.43 0.36 10.90
N ILE A 171 -52.38 1.13 10.68
CA ILE A 171 -52.32 2.19 9.67
C ILE A 171 -51.21 1.84 8.67
N ASN A 172 -51.60 1.39 7.49
CA ASN A 172 -50.68 1.04 6.40
C ASN A 172 -50.43 2.23 5.46
N GLY A 173 -51.35 3.20 5.39
CA GLY A 173 -51.21 4.36 4.52
C GLY A 173 -52.29 5.43 4.71
N GLY A 174 -52.21 6.49 3.90
CA GLY A 174 -53.14 7.63 3.95
C GLY A 174 -52.71 8.75 4.90
N ASN A 175 -53.62 9.69 5.12
CA ASN A 175 -53.46 10.82 6.04
C ASN A 175 -54.50 10.68 7.17
N VAL A 176 -54.06 10.33 8.37
CA VAL A 176 -54.93 10.14 9.55
C VAL A 176 -54.72 11.29 10.51
N THR A 177 -55.80 12.00 10.84
CA THR A 177 -55.84 13.04 11.87
C THR A 177 -56.82 12.61 12.94
N ALA A 178 -56.35 12.39 14.16
CA ALA A 178 -57.17 11.93 15.27
C ALA A 178 -57.05 12.92 16.45
N VAL A 179 -58.19 13.41 16.94
CA VAL A 179 -58.26 14.42 18.01
C VAL A 179 -59.13 13.90 19.14
N GLY A 180 -58.58 13.78 20.34
CA GLY A 180 -59.32 13.38 21.54
C GLY A 180 -60.31 14.45 21.97
N GLY A 181 -61.43 14.03 22.55
CA GLY A 181 -62.40 14.96 23.14
C GLY A 181 -61.86 15.69 24.37
N ASP A 182 -62.43 16.86 24.65
CA ASP A 182 -62.07 17.72 25.77
C ASP A 182 -63.15 17.77 26.86
N GLN A 183 -62.76 18.11 28.10
CA GLN A 183 -63.65 18.25 29.25
C GLN A 183 -63.53 19.65 29.85
N VAL A 184 -64.66 20.30 30.15
CA VAL A 184 -64.67 21.74 30.44
C VAL A 184 -64.08 22.09 31.82
N LEU A 185 -64.12 21.17 32.79
CA LEU A 185 -63.88 21.50 34.21
C LEU A 185 -63.05 20.50 35.04
N ASP A 186 -62.83 19.26 34.58
CA ASP A 186 -62.07 18.23 35.31
C ASP A 186 -61.18 17.39 34.35
N SER A 187 -60.29 16.59 34.93
CA SER A 187 -59.18 15.82 34.32
C SER A 187 -59.54 14.72 33.29
N GLY A 188 -60.75 14.75 32.71
CA GLY A 188 -61.33 13.66 31.92
C GLY A 188 -61.08 13.67 30.41
N ALA A 189 -59.90 14.12 29.95
CA ALA A 189 -59.61 14.26 28.52
C ALA A 189 -59.04 12.99 27.88
N ALA A 190 -59.40 12.77 26.62
CA ALA A 190 -59.18 11.50 25.91
C ALA A 190 -57.95 11.50 24.99
N ALA A 191 -57.56 10.29 24.55
CA ALA A 191 -56.49 10.10 23.59
C ALA A 191 -56.85 10.61 22.18
N GLY A 192 -55.85 11.10 21.43
CA GLY A 192 -55.97 11.25 19.99
C GLY A 192 -56.20 9.88 19.33
N ILE A 193 -55.27 8.95 19.57
CA ILE A 193 -55.42 7.52 19.26
C ILE A 193 -55.19 6.70 20.52
N GLY A 194 -56.16 5.86 20.90
CA GLY A 194 -56.06 4.97 22.07
C GLY A 194 -57.28 5.07 22.99
N ALA A 195 -57.08 5.15 24.30
CA ALA A 195 -58.17 5.05 25.29
C ALA A 195 -58.96 6.37 25.52
N ALA A 196 -60.22 6.23 25.94
CA ALA A 196 -61.08 7.36 26.30
C ALA A 196 -60.66 8.01 27.63
N PHE A 197 -60.30 7.21 28.65
CA PHE A 197 -59.95 7.72 29.98
C PHE A 197 -59.13 6.71 30.80
N ALA A 198 -58.60 7.17 31.93
CA ALA A 198 -57.72 6.51 32.91
C ALA A 198 -58.25 5.23 33.59
N ALA A 199 -59.30 4.59 33.04
CA ALA A 199 -59.96 3.41 33.61
C ALA A 199 -60.02 2.20 32.65
N ALA A 200 -59.40 2.28 31.47
CA ALA A 200 -59.22 1.10 30.60
C ALA A 200 -58.43 0.01 31.35
N LEU A 201 -58.95 -1.23 31.37
CA LEU A 201 -58.28 -2.35 32.05
C LEU A 201 -57.39 -3.20 31.14
N GLU A 202 -57.60 -3.15 29.83
CA GLU A 202 -56.84 -3.91 28.82
C GLU A 202 -56.62 -3.03 27.57
N GLY A 203 -55.43 -3.15 26.97
CA GLY A 203 -54.98 -2.36 25.83
C GLY A 203 -54.55 -3.23 24.64
N GLY A 204 -55.16 -2.98 23.49
CA GLY A 204 -54.70 -3.50 22.20
C GLY A 204 -53.44 -2.81 21.69
N ARG A 205 -53.18 -2.93 20.39
CA ARG A 205 -51.95 -2.46 19.75
C ARG A 205 -52.21 -1.46 18.64
N LEU A 206 -51.50 -0.33 18.65
CA LEU A 206 -51.35 0.53 17.49
C LEU A 206 -50.13 0.09 16.67
N THR A 207 -50.33 -0.19 15.38
CA THR A 207 -49.27 -0.45 14.42
C THR A 207 -49.33 0.55 13.26
N VAL A 208 -48.28 1.33 13.04
CA VAL A 208 -48.15 2.26 11.90
C VAL A 208 -47.06 1.78 10.97
N ASN A 209 -47.44 1.33 9.77
CA ASN A 209 -46.52 0.84 8.74
C ASN A 209 -46.25 1.89 7.64
N GLY A 210 -47.09 2.94 7.54
CA GLY A 210 -46.95 3.98 6.52
C GLY A 210 -47.97 5.10 6.66
N GLY A 211 -47.91 6.06 5.72
CA GLY A 211 -48.78 7.24 5.70
C GLY A 211 -48.31 8.37 6.63
N THR A 212 -49.21 9.34 6.86
CA THR A 212 -49.02 10.45 7.80
C THR A 212 -50.08 10.38 8.88
N VAL A 213 -49.68 10.28 10.14
CA VAL A 213 -50.56 10.22 11.31
C VAL A 213 -50.34 11.45 12.17
N THR A 214 -51.40 12.16 12.53
CA THR A 214 -51.39 13.25 13.52
C THR A 214 -52.39 12.92 14.61
N ALA A 215 -51.92 12.74 15.84
CA ALA A 215 -52.72 12.33 16.98
C ALA A 215 -52.56 13.36 18.11
N THR A 216 -53.65 14.04 18.44
CA THR A 216 -53.67 15.12 19.43
C THR A 216 -54.63 14.76 20.55
N GLY A 217 -54.15 14.71 21.78
CA GLY A 217 -55.00 14.50 22.96
C GLY A 217 -55.94 15.67 23.23
N GLY A 218 -57.00 15.42 24.00
CA GLY A 218 -57.84 16.49 24.56
C GLY A 218 -57.07 17.40 25.53
N GLY A 219 -57.71 18.49 25.96
CA GLY A 219 -57.10 19.49 26.84
C GLY A 219 -56.68 18.91 28.21
N GLY A 220 -55.71 19.54 28.88
CA GLY A 220 -55.32 19.13 30.24
C GLY A 220 -54.50 17.83 30.31
N GLU A 221 -55.15 16.67 30.19
CA GLU A 221 -54.57 15.34 30.47
C GLU A 221 -54.65 14.34 29.29
N GLY A 222 -55.20 14.75 28.14
CA GLY A 222 -55.31 13.88 26.97
C GLY A 222 -53.95 13.48 26.39
N VAL A 223 -53.71 12.20 26.15
CA VAL A 223 -52.48 11.71 25.51
C VAL A 223 -52.59 11.83 23.99
N GLY A 224 -51.49 12.08 23.28
CA GLY A 224 -51.50 12.07 21.81
C GLY A 224 -51.83 10.66 21.29
N ILE A 225 -50.98 9.70 21.65
CA ILE A 225 -51.14 8.27 21.40
C ILE A 225 -50.96 7.51 22.72
N GLY A 226 -51.95 6.78 23.20
CA GLY A 226 -51.78 6.04 24.45
C GLY A 226 -53.04 5.46 25.07
N GLY A 227 -52.84 4.67 26.11
CA GLY A 227 -53.89 3.88 26.74
C GLY A 227 -53.41 3.28 28.07
N PRO A 228 -53.95 2.12 28.49
CA PRO A 228 -53.52 1.44 29.70
C PRO A 228 -52.08 0.88 29.60
N ALA A 229 -51.58 0.35 30.72
CA ALA A 229 -50.19 -0.07 30.92
C ALA A 229 -49.66 -1.11 29.92
N ASP A 230 -50.57 -1.89 29.33
CA ASP A 230 -50.31 -2.96 28.37
C ASP A 230 -50.44 -2.53 26.90
N PHE A 231 -50.93 -1.31 26.63
CA PHE A 231 -51.05 -0.77 25.28
C PHE A 231 -49.69 -0.70 24.57
N GLU A 232 -49.59 -1.25 23.37
CA GLU A 232 -48.36 -1.29 22.58
C GLU A 232 -48.43 -0.35 21.37
N VAL A 233 -47.37 0.43 21.16
CA VAL A 233 -47.22 1.32 20.00
C VAL A 233 -46.04 0.85 19.16
N ALA A 234 -46.31 0.38 17.95
CA ALA A 234 -45.32 -0.06 16.98
C ALA A 234 -45.35 0.85 15.74
N VAL A 235 -44.24 1.51 15.43
CA VAL A 235 -44.08 2.33 14.22
C VAL A 235 -42.97 1.72 13.37
N THR A 236 -43.31 1.16 12.22
CA THR A 236 -42.36 0.51 11.29
C THR A 236 -42.12 1.37 10.03
N GLY A 237 -42.92 2.42 9.82
CA GLY A 237 -42.79 3.35 8.70
C GLY A 237 -43.75 4.54 8.78
N GLY A 238 -43.64 5.45 7.81
CA GLY A 238 -44.46 6.66 7.72
C GLY A 238 -43.97 7.81 8.60
N THR A 239 -44.86 8.80 8.81
CA THR A 239 -44.62 9.97 9.66
C THR A 239 -45.72 10.07 10.71
N VAL A 240 -45.36 10.05 11.99
CA VAL A 240 -46.29 10.18 13.13
C VAL A 240 -46.00 11.48 13.87
N THR A 241 -47.03 12.27 14.15
CA THR A 241 -46.98 13.43 15.05
C THR A 241 -47.93 13.19 16.21
N ALA A 242 -47.40 13.12 17.43
CA ALA A 242 -48.16 12.91 18.65
C ALA A 242 -48.04 14.13 19.56
N ILE A 243 -49.18 14.67 19.98
CA ILE A 243 -49.28 15.88 20.81
C ILE A 243 -50.10 15.56 22.06
N GLY A 244 -49.47 15.65 23.23
CA GLY A 244 -50.09 15.44 24.53
C GLY A 244 -50.46 16.74 25.24
N GLY A 245 -51.45 16.66 26.13
CA GLY A 245 -51.83 17.71 27.06
C GLY A 245 -50.77 18.00 28.13
N THR A 246 -51.09 18.94 29.02
CA THR A 246 -50.18 19.42 30.08
C THR A 246 -49.75 18.38 31.11
N GLY A 247 -50.60 17.39 31.43
CA GLY A 247 -50.34 16.35 32.44
C GLY A 247 -49.89 14.99 31.87
N SER A 248 -49.82 14.87 30.54
CA SER A 248 -49.68 13.59 29.83
C SER A 248 -48.45 13.54 28.91
N ALA A 249 -48.09 12.31 28.54
CA ALA A 249 -47.13 12.07 27.48
C ALA A 249 -47.68 12.46 26.09
N ALA A 250 -46.81 12.67 25.11
CA ALA A 250 -47.25 12.64 23.71
C ALA A 250 -47.53 11.20 23.26
N ILE A 251 -46.64 10.26 23.61
CA ILE A 251 -46.86 8.82 23.44
C ILE A 251 -46.69 8.11 24.79
N GLY A 252 -47.73 7.47 25.30
CA GLY A 252 -47.67 6.69 26.55
C GLY A 252 -48.83 6.97 27.51
N GLY A 253 -48.51 7.43 28.72
CA GLY A 253 -49.46 7.56 29.82
C GLY A 253 -50.17 8.92 29.89
N ALA A 254 -51.45 8.88 30.28
CA ALA A 254 -52.14 10.03 30.87
C ALA A 254 -51.65 10.29 32.31
N GLN A 255 -52.09 11.38 32.95
CA GLN A 255 -51.64 11.73 34.29
C GLN A 255 -51.87 10.59 35.31
N GLY A 256 -50.85 10.31 36.13
CA GLY A 256 -50.86 9.20 37.08
C GLY A 256 -50.76 7.79 36.47
N GLN A 257 -50.74 7.64 35.14
CA GLN A 257 -50.69 6.35 34.47
C GLN A 257 -49.26 5.96 34.03
N PRO A 258 -48.93 4.65 33.98
CA PRO A 258 -47.71 4.16 33.35
C PRO A 258 -47.62 4.54 31.87
N GLY A 259 -46.40 4.56 31.35
CA GLY A 259 -46.15 4.69 29.93
C GLY A 259 -46.38 3.39 29.17
N ALA A 260 -46.69 3.52 27.88
CA ALA A 260 -46.85 2.42 26.94
C ALA A 260 -45.50 1.75 26.61
N LYS A 261 -45.55 0.55 26.02
CA LYS A 261 -44.39 0.01 25.31
C LYS A 261 -44.33 0.60 23.91
N VAL A 262 -43.24 1.28 23.58
CA VAL A 262 -43.06 1.96 22.30
C VAL A 262 -41.89 1.35 21.53
N SER A 263 -42.12 0.93 20.29
CA SER A 263 -41.11 0.43 19.39
C SER A 263 -41.21 1.16 18.05
N ILE A 264 -40.15 1.89 17.69
CA ILE A 264 -40.05 2.66 16.45
C ILE A 264 -38.93 2.01 15.63
N THR A 265 -39.27 1.12 14.71
CA THR A 265 -38.31 0.36 13.87
C THR A 265 -38.21 0.90 12.43
N GLY A 266 -38.94 1.96 12.12
CA GLY A 266 -38.75 2.75 10.90
C GLY A 266 -39.64 3.99 10.88
N GLY A 267 -39.40 4.90 9.93
CA GLY A 267 -40.16 6.14 9.79
C GLY A 267 -39.74 7.25 10.76
N VAL A 268 -40.55 8.30 10.84
CA VAL A 268 -40.28 9.49 11.66
C VAL A 268 -41.42 9.71 12.65
N VAL A 269 -41.11 9.78 13.95
CA VAL A 269 -42.06 10.08 15.02
C VAL A 269 -41.71 11.43 15.63
N THR A 270 -42.63 12.38 15.68
CA THR A 270 -42.48 13.65 16.39
C THR A 270 -43.39 13.65 17.61
N ALA A 271 -42.82 13.71 18.82
CA ALA A 271 -43.54 13.62 20.07
C ALA A 271 -43.39 14.92 20.88
N THR A 272 -44.51 15.55 21.25
CA THR A 272 -44.52 16.77 22.08
C THR A 272 -45.62 16.64 23.14
N GLY A 273 -45.23 16.29 24.37
CA GLY A 273 -46.14 16.18 25.51
C GLY A 273 -45.84 17.23 26.58
N GLY A 274 -46.82 17.53 27.43
CA GLY A 274 -46.66 18.49 28.52
C GLY A 274 -45.85 17.95 29.69
N SER A 275 -45.97 16.65 30.01
CA SER A 275 -45.19 16.00 31.08
C SER A 275 -43.95 15.27 30.56
N THR A 276 -44.03 14.64 29.39
CA THR A 276 -42.90 13.98 28.71
C THR A 276 -43.20 13.79 27.22
N ALA A 277 -42.18 13.73 26.35
CA ALA A 277 -42.36 13.34 24.96
C ALA A 277 -42.88 11.89 24.84
N ILE A 278 -42.20 10.94 25.48
CA ILE A 278 -42.59 9.52 25.55
C ILE A 278 -42.50 9.04 27.01
N GLY A 279 -43.41 8.15 27.40
CA GLY A 279 -43.35 7.41 28.66
C GLY A 279 -44.53 7.70 29.59
N ALA A 280 -44.25 7.77 30.89
CA ALA A 280 -45.25 7.94 31.94
C ALA A 280 -45.89 9.35 31.94
N GLY A 281 -47.17 9.44 32.26
CA GLY A 281 -47.80 10.72 32.56
C GLY A 281 -47.37 11.27 33.91
N ALA A 282 -47.66 12.56 34.17
CA ALA A 282 -47.20 13.22 35.38
C ALA A 282 -47.68 12.49 36.66
N GLY A 283 -46.75 12.23 37.58
CA GLY A 283 -47.04 11.53 38.85
C GLY A 283 -46.86 10.01 38.84
N SER A 284 -46.58 9.39 37.67
CA SER A 284 -46.17 7.99 37.56
C SER A 284 -44.66 7.86 37.36
N SER A 285 -44.06 6.78 37.89
CA SER A 285 -42.64 6.44 37.69
C SER A 285 -42.43 5.25 36.75
N GLN A 286 -43.50 4.65 36.22
CA GLN A 286 -43.43 3.48 35.35
C GLN A 286 -43.29 3.95 33.90
N PHE A 287 -42.07 4.08 33.40
CA PHE A 287 -41.78 4.60 32.05
C PHE A 287 -42.45 3.81 30.92
N GLY A 288 -42.66 2.51 31.10
CA GLY A 288 -42.97 1.58 30.01
C GLY A 288 -41.67 1.10 29.38
N SER A 289 -41.52 1.25 28.07
CA SER A 289 -40.23 1.07 27.39
C SER A 289 -40.18 1.81 26.06
N LEU A 290 -38.99 2.18 25.60
CA LEU A 290 -38.78 2.76 24.28
C LEU A 290 -37.64 2.07 23.54
N VAL A 291 -37.92 1.57 22.33
CA VAL A 291 -36.91 1.09 21.38
C VAL A 291 -36.96 1.95 20.12
N VAL A 292 -35.81 2.50 19.70
CA VAL A 292 -35.62 3.20 18.43
C VAL A 292 -34.64 2.39 17.58
N GLY A 293 -35.18 1.66 16.60
CA GLY A 293 -34.47 0.72 15.74
C GLY A 293 -33.82 1.35 14.50
N ALA A 294 -33.12 0.52 13.73
CA ALA A 294 -32.38 0.94 12.53
C ALA A 294 -33.27 1.66 11.49
N GLY A 295 -32.92 2.89 11.13
CA GLY A 295 -33.67 3.69 10.14
C GLY A 295 -34.90 4.40 10.68
N ALA A 296 -35.12 4.38 12.00
CA ALA A 296 -36.12 5.18 12.69
C ALA A 296 -35.54 6.50 13.21
N ALA A 297 -36.36 7.57 13.19
CA ALA A 297 -36.05 8.83 13.84
C ALA A 297 -37.17 9.27 14.79
N LEU A 298 -36.85 9.38 16.09
CA LEU A 298 -37.69 10.02 17.09
C LEU A 298 -37.26 11.48 17.27
N ARG A 299 -38.19 12.42 17.08
CA ARG A 299 -38.03 13.86 17.29
C ARG A 299 -38.77 14.30 18.54
N ALA A 300 -38.04 14.88 19.49
CA ALA A 300 -38.58 15.54 20.68
C ALA A 300 -38.26 17.05 20.58
N PRO A 301 -39.06 17.85 19.85
CA PRO A 301 -38.71 19.24 19.51
C PRO A 301 -38.84 20.22 20.69
N SER A 302 -39.66 19.91 21.69
CA SER A 302 -39.89 20.75 22.88
C SER A 302 -40.58 19.96 23.99
N GLY A 303 -40.72 20.59 25.17
CA GLY A 303 -41.24 19.96 26.37
C GLY A 303 -40.17 19.16 27.13
N PRO A 304 -40.55 18.46 28.22
CA PRO A 304 -39.67 17.54 28.92
C PRO A 304 -39.54 16.22 28.14
N PHE A 305 -38.43 15.50 28.35
CA PHE A 305 -38.40 14.05 28.11
C PHE A 305 -37.87 13.38 29.37
N VAL A 306 -38.81 12.91 30.21
CA VAL A 306 -38.50 12.38 31.54
C VAL A 306 -38.40 10.85 31.46
N ILE A 307 -37.24 10.33 31.86
CA ILE A 307 -36.89 8.91 31.91
C ILE A 307 -36.67 8.54 33.39
N PRO A 308 -37.73 8.19 34.13
CA PRO A 308 -37.61 7.72 35.51
C PRO A 308 -36.99 6.31 35.52
N ASP A 309 -36.23 6.02 36.58
CA ASP A 309 -35.81 4.65 36.90
C ASP A 309 -37.05 3.85 37.32
N SER A 310 -37.44 2.92 36.45
CA SER A 310 -38.69 2.16 36.56
C SER A 310 -38.51 0.81 37.25
N ASP A 311 -37.29 0.27 37.25
CA ASP A 311 -36.86 -0.95 37.94
C ASP A 311 -35.41 -0.78 38.45
N PRO A 312 -35.19 -0.27 39.68
CA PRO A 312 -33.85 0.07 40.16
C PRO A 312 -32.88 -1.11 40.21
N GLY A 313 -31.96 -1.15 39.24
CA GLY A 313 -31.01 -2.25 39.01
C GLY A 313 -31.42 -3.24 37.91
N GLY A 314 -32.47 -2.92 37.15
CA GLY A 314 -32.93 -3.61 35.95
C GLY A 314 -32.16 -3.23 34.69
N GLY A 315 -32.84 -3.30 33.53
CA GLY A 315 -32.30 -2.90 32.23
C GLY A 315 -32.66 -1.46 31.85
N PRO A 316 -32.13 -0.94 30.73
CA PRO A 316 -32.38 0.44 30.30
C PRO A 316 -33.84 0.66 29.87
N GLU A 317 -34.43 1.78 30.31
CA GLU A 317 -35.75 2.25 29.86
C GLU A 317 -35.80 2.56 28.36
N VAL A 318 -34.69 3.09 27.81
CA VAL A 318 -34.58 3.51 26.42
C VAL A 318 -33.43 2.77 25.74
N LEU A 319 -33.75 2.08 24.64
CA LEU A 319 -32.78 1.46 23.75
C LEU A 319 -32.79 2.19 22.41
N ILE A 320 -31.64 2.73 22.00
CA ILE A 320 -31.43 3.24 20.65
C ILE A 320 -30.49 2.25 19.95
N GLU A 321 -31.01 1.48 19.01
CA GLU A 321 -30.25 0.46 18.29
C GLU A 321 -29.34 1.10 17.22
N GLU A 322 -28.45 0.30 16.63
CA GLU A 322 -27.56 0.79 15.56
C GLU A 322 -28.39 1.30 14.37
N GLY A 323 -28.16 2.56 13.98
CA GLY A 323 -28.93 3.24 12.94
C GLY A 323 -30.26 3.88 13.40
N GLY A 324 -30.64 3.75 14.67
CA GLY A 324 -31.75 4.51 15.28
C GLY A 324 -31.31 5.92 15.70
N GLN A 325 -32.23 6.88 15.66
CA GLN A 325 -31.94 8.29 15.93
C GLN A 325 -32.91 8.95 16.92
N LEU A 326 -32.38 9.58 17.96
CA LEU A 326 -33.09 10.53 18.83
C LEU A 326 -32.63 11.95 18.51
N LEU A 327 -33.57 12.79 18.07
CA LEU A 327 -33.33 14.10 17.50
C LEU A 327 -34.18 15.18 18.20
N GLY A 328 -33.75 16.42 18.11
CA GLY A 328 -34.54 17.60 18.45
C GLY A 328 -35.46 18.06 17.31
N THR A 329 -35.50 19.37 17.10
CA THR A 329 -36.35 20.03 16.08
C THR A 329 -35.95 19.63 14.65
N GLU A 330 -36.89 19.84 13.71
CA GLU A 330 -36.63 19.64 12.28
C GLU A 330 -35.59 20.63 11.73
N ALA A 331 -35.60 21.88 12.21
CA ALA A 331 -34.66 22.92 11.78
C ALA A 331 -33.25 22.74 12.36
N ASP A 332 -33.14 22.23 13.58
CA ASP A 332 -31.88 21.91 14.25
C ASP A 332 -32.07 20.65 15.12
N PRO A 333 -31.53 19.49 14.69
CA PRO A 333 -31.61 18.24 15.44
C PRO A 333 -30.89 18.24 16.79
N THR A 334 -30.01 19.22 17.06
CA THR A 334 -29.29 19.35 18.34
C THR A 334 -30.09 20.10 19.41
N VAL A 335 -31.10 20.87 19.00
CA VAL A 335 -31.97 21.66 19.86
C VAL A 335 -33.32 20.96 20.01
N GLY A 336 -33.69 20.58 21.23
CA GLY A 336 -34.95 19.87 21.50
C GLY A 336 -35.35 19.87 22.97
N ALA A 337 -36.13 18.84 23.36
CA ALA A 337 -36.50 18.54 24.72
C ALA A 337 -35.28 18.23 25.61
N ASP A 338 -35.40 18.52 26.91
CA ASP A 338 -34.39 18.14 27.90
C ASP A 338 -34.58 16.67 28.30
N LEU A 339 -33.60 15.81 28.02
CA LEU A 339 -33.57 14.44 28.53
C LEU A 339 -33.19 14.49 30.01
N SER A 340 -34.05 13.99 30.88
CA SER A 340 -33.85 14.10 32.32
C SER A 340 -34.42 12.91 33.08
N GLY A 341 -33.83 12.59 34.23
CA GLY A 341 -34.36 11.57 35.13
C GLY A 341 -33.28 10.70 35.75
N ALA A 342 -33.70 9.59 36.34
CA ALA A 342 -32.81 8.65 37.04
C ALA A 342 -32.61 7.33 36.28
N GLY A 343 -33.39 7.09 35.21
CA GLY A 343 -33.29 5.89 34.39
C GLY A 343 -32.11 5.93 33.42
N GLN A 344 -32.03 4.92 32.56
CA GLN A 344 -30.87 4.68 31.70
C GLN A 344 -31.23 4.60 30.21
N ILE A 345 -30.35 5.18 29.38
CA ILE A 345 -30.37 5.02 27.92
C ILE A 345 -29.21 4.11 27.49
N GLN A 346 -29.51 3.03 26.78
CA GLN A 346 -28.51 2.26 26.04
C GLN A 346 -28.49 2.75 24.58
N ASN A 347 -27.42 3.42 24.19
CA ASN A 347 -27.25 4.05 22.89
C ASN A 347 -26.21 3.32 22.03
N SER A 348 -26.68 2.68 20.96
CA SER A 348 -25.86 2.13 19.88
C SER A 348 -26.07 2.89 18.55
N GLY A 349 -27.03 3.82 18.52
CA GLY A 349 -27.33 4.70 17.39
C GLY A 349 -26.89 6.14 17.67
N VAL A 350 -27.80 7.10 17.47
CA VAL A 350 -27.54 8.54 17.57
C VAL A 350 -28.46 9.19 18.60
N ILE A 351 -27.90 10.01 19.49
CA ILE A 351 -28.60 11.11 20.16
C ILE A 351 -27.98 12.41 19.66
N ALA A 352 -28.75 13.22 18.93
CA ALA A 352 -28.23 14.46 18.34
C ALA A 352 -28.20 15.64 19.32
N LEU A 353 -28.94 15.57 20.43
CA LEU A 353 -29.13 16.66 21.39
C LEU A 353 -27.79 17.14 22.00
N ASP A 354 -27.69 18.44 22.28
CA ASP A 354 -26.53 19.05 22.95
C ASP A 354 -26.30 18.49 24.37
N GLU A 355 -25.05 18.47 24.88
CA GLU A 355 -24.77 17.91 26.22
C GLU A 355 -25.49 18.66 27.36
N SER A 356 -25.78 19.96 27.19
CA SER A 356 -26.56 20.73 28.15
C SER A 356 -28.02 20.27 28.27
N ARG A 357 -28.49 19.45 27.32
CA ARG A 357 -29.84 18.85 27.26
C ARG A 357 -29.90 17.42 27.79
N VAL A 358 -28.76 16.79 28.12
CA VAL A 358 -28.67 15.36 28.49
C VAL A 358 -28.32 15.21 29.97
N ALA A 359 -29.35 15.20 30.81
CA ALA A 359 -29.29 15.03 32.27
C ALA A 359 -29.84 13.66 32.71
N VAL A 360 -29.42 12.61 32.01
CA VAL A 360 -29.79 11.20 32.22
C VAL A 360 -28.56 10.31 31.94
N GLU A 361 -28.50 9.09 32.49
CA GLU A 361 -27.38 8.19 32.23
C GLU A 361 -27.45 7.62 30.79
N VAL A 362 -26.34 7.73 30.04
CA VAL A 362 -26.22 7.20 28.66
C VAL A 362 -25.03 6.25 28.57
N ALA A 363 -25.31 4.98 28.28
CA ALA A 363 -24.33 3.92 28.09
C ALA A 363 -24.24 3.54 26.60
N GLY A 364 -23.02 3.32 26.09
CA GLY A 364 -22.77 3.20 24.65
C GLY A 364 -22.86 4.56 23.93
N ASN A 365 -22.16 4.70 22.79
CA ASN A 365 -22.03 5.95 22.00
C ASN A 365 -22.14 7.21 22.86
N ASN A 366 -21.15 7.41 23.73
CA ASN A 366 -21.04 8.51 24.68
C ASN A 366 -19.54 8.76 24.89
N TYR A 367 -19.00 9.69 24.10
CA TYR A 367 -17.56 9.90 23.99
C TYR A 367 -17.20 11.37 24.23
N LEU A 368 -16.12 11.62 24.96
CA LEU A 368 -15.48 12.92 25.03
C LEU A 368 -14.35 12.99 23.99
N VAL A 369 -14.54 13.82 22.97
CA VAL A 369 -13.50 14.11 21.98
C VAL A 369 -12.82 15.42 22.36
N SER A 370 -11.55 15.33 22.73
CA SER A 370 -10.71 16.46 23.11
C SER A 370 -9.73 16.82 21.99
N PHE A 371 -9.22 18.04 22.02
CA PHE A 371 -8.37 18.57 20.96
C PHE A 371 -7.07 19.10 21.56
N ASP A 372 -5.95 18.77 20.93
CA ASP A 372 -4.63 19.28 21.26
C ASP A 372 -4.07 20.00 20.02
N ALA A 373 -4.12 21.33 20.07
CA ALA A 373 -3.64 22.19 19.00
C ALA A 373 -2.11 22.10 18.79
N GLN A 374 -1.36 21.43 19.68
CA GLN A 374 0.10 21.39 19.83
C GLN A 374 0.77 22.75 20.08
N THR A 375 0.26 23.81 19.45
CA THR A 375 0.64 25.21 19.64
C THR A 375 -0.61 26.09 19.79
N GLY A 376 -0.58 27.04 20.72
CA GLY A 376 -1.75 27.86 21.05
C GLY A 376 -2.65 27.24 22.12
N GLY A 377 -3.90 27.72 22.20
CA GLY A 377 -4.91 27.17 23.12
C GLY A 377 -5.82 26.19 22.38
N PRO A 378 -6.12 25.01 22.95
CA PRO A 378 -7.02 24.05 22.31
C PRO A 378 -8.46 24.58 22.25
N PRO A 379 -9.25 24.18 21.23
CA PRO A 379 -10.70 24.40 21.25
C PRO A 379 -11.37 23.58 22.36
N ALA A 380 -12.64 23.88 22.64
CA ALA A 380 -13.40 23.12 23.63
C ALA A 380 -13.59 21.66 23.18
N SER A 381 -13.48 20.72 24.13
CA SER A 381 -13.85 19.32 23.90
C SER A 381 -15.33 19.20 23.53
N VAL A 382 -15.66 18.24 22.67
CA VAL A 382 -17.01 17.95 22.22
C VAL A 382 -17.47 16.63 22.80
N ARG A 383 -18.62 16.63 23.48
CA ARG A 383 -19.35 15.42 23.86
C ARG A 383 -20.16 14.93 22.67
N LEU A 384 -19.97 13.67 22.32
CA LEU A 384 -20.61 13.02 21.18
C LEU A 384 -21.43 11.82 21.64
N TYR A 385 -22.74 11.85 21.37
CA TYR A 385 -23.66 10.75 21.67
C TYR A 385 -24.01 9.92 20.41
N ALA A 386 -23.02 9.69 19.56
CA ALA A 386 -23.15 9.13 18.22
C ALA A 386 -21.86 8.40 17.82
N PRO A 387 -21.88 7.53 16.78
CA PRO A 387 -20.67 6.84 16.33
C PRO A 387 -19.65 7.78 15.66
N ASP A 388 -20.08 8.91 15.10
CA ASP A 388 -19.23 9.89 14.41
C ASP A 388 -19.85 11.31 14.48
N PHE A 389 -19.09 12.34 14.10
CA PHE A 389 -19.53 13.74 14.21
C PHE A 389 -20.69 14.07 13.26
N ALA A 390 -20.65 13.55 12.03
CA ALA A 390 -21.64 13.82 11.00
C ALA A 390 -23.03 13.30 11.39
N SER A 391 -23.10 12.04 11.83
CA SER A 391 -24.34 11.44 12.36
C SER A 391 -24.79 12.06 13.68
N GLY A 392 -23.84 12.50 14.52
CA GLY A 392 -24.11 13.26 15.74
C GLY A 392 -24.54 14.71 15.54
N TYR A 393 -24.65 15.19 14.30
CA TYR A 393 -24.91 16.60 13.95
C TYR A 393 -23.94 17.56 14.68
N ARG A 394 -22.67 17.18 14.76
CA ARG A 394 -21.57 18.01 15.28
C ARG A 394 -20.66 18.43 14.14
N GLN A 395 -20.03 19.58 14.31
CA GLN A 395 -18.95 20.04 13.43
C GLN A 395 -17.63 19.88 14.17
N ILE A 396 -16.60 19.40 13.48
CA ILE A 396 -15.26 19.36 14.05
C ILE A 396 -14.73 20.80 14.13
N PRO A 397 -14.22 21.28 15.28
CA PRO A 397 -13.59 22.60 15.37
C PRO A 397 -12.48 22.75 14.33
N PRO A 398 -12.32 23.90 13.65
CA PRO A 398 -11.25 24.07 12.68
C PRO A 398 -9.86 23.92 13.33
N SER A 399 -8.98 23.17 12.67
CA SER A 399 -7.59 22.97 13.08
C SER A 399 -6.74 24.25 12.90
N PRO A 400 -5.66 24.45 13.69
CA PRO A 400 -4.78 25.61 13.53
C PRO A 400 -4.03 25.62 12.20
N GLY A 401 -4.10 26.72 11.45
CA GLY A 401 -3.08 27.14 10.47
C GLY A 401 -2.44 26.10 9.56
N GLY A 402 -3.21 25.39 8.73
CA GLY A 402 -2.66 24.45 7.73
C GLY A 402 -2.32 23.06 8.27
N THR A 403 -2.83 22.73 9.46
CA THR A 403 -2.80 21.37 10.02
C THR A 403 -4.13 20.65 9.80
N VAL A 404 -4.14 19.34 9.97
CA VAL A 404 -5.36 18.51 10.12
C VAL A 404 -5.41 17.88 11.50
N TRP A 405 -6.61 17.50 11.95
CA TRP A 405 -6.77 16.70 13.17
C TRP A 405 -6.38 15.25 12.90
N ASN A 406 -5.53 14.68 13.74
CA ASN A 406 -5.03 13.32 13.63
C ASN A 406 -5.16 12.57 14.97
N THR A 407 -5.37 11.26 14.95
CA THR A 407 -5.47 10.44 16.17
C THR A 407 -4.13 10.23 16.90
N SER A 408 -3.00 10.70 16.36
CA SER A 408 -1.67 10.65 16.97
C SER A 408 -0.92 11.98 16.85
N ALA A 409 -0.13 12.31 17.87
CA ALA A 409 0.63 13.55 17.96
C ALA A 409 1.83 13.64 17.00
N ASP A 410 2.31 12.50 16.49
CA ASP A 410 3.42 12.38 15.53
C ASP A 410 2.96 12.41 14.06
N GLY A 411 1.64 12.52 13.81
CA GLY A 411 1.06 12.50 12.47
C GLY A 411 0.94 11.12 11.83
N LEU A 412 1.41 10.05 12.49
CA LEU A 412 1.35 8.66 12.00
C LEU A 412 -0.02 7.99 12.21
N GLY A 413 -0.94 8.66 12.92
CA GLY A 413 -2.31 8.20 13.13
C GLY A 413 -3.24 8.51 11.94
N GLN A 414 -4.52 8.20 12.12
CA GLN A 414 -5.53 8.48 11.11
C GLN A 414 -5.90 9.98 11.11
N VAL A 415 -6.07 10.58 9.93
CA VAL A 415 -6.72 11.89 9.81
C VAL A 415 -8.19 11.76 10.20
N PHE A 416 -8.61 12.60 11.14
CA PHE A 416 -9.95 12.56 11.72
C PHE A 416 -10.89 13.50 10.95
N THR A 417 -11.94 12.94 10.37
CA THR A 417 -12.96 13.63 9.58
C THR A 417 -14.32 13.49 10.25
N GLU A 418 -15.35 14.19 9.76
CA GLU A 418 -16.68 14.15 10.39
C GLU A 418 -17.31 12.76 10.37
N THR A 419 -16.86 11.87 9.48
CA THR A 419 -17.30 10.48 9.35
C THR A 419 -16.34 9.45 9.97
N THR A 420 -15.27 9.89 10.65
CA THR A 420 -14.37 8.97 11.37
C THR A 420 -15.07 8.44 12.63
N ARG A 421 -15.22 7.11 12.71
CA ARG A 421 -15.92 6.46 13.84
C ARG A 421 -15.11 6.57 15.14
N VAL A 422 -15.78 6.98 16.21
CA VAL A 422 -15.25 7.05 17.58
C VAL A 422 -15.63 5.77 18.33
N PHE A 423 -14.68 5.20 19.08
CA PHE A 423 -14.88 3.96 19.85
C PHE A 423 -14.66 4.14 21.36
N ALA A 424 -13.98 5.22 21.76
CA ALA A 424 -13.67 5.59 23.14
C ALA A 424 -13.38 7.11 23.23
N ASP A 425 -13.30 7.65 24.44
CA ASP A 425 -12.75 9.00 24.69
C ASP A 425 -11.38 9.15 24.00
N THR A 426 -11.24 10.20 23.18
CA THR A 426 -10.13 10.36 22.23
C THR A 426 -9.61 11.79 22.24
N THR A 427 -8.29 11.96 22.15
CA THR A 427 -7.66 13.26 21.89
C THR A 427 -7.20 13.32 20.45
N LEU A 428 -7.54 14.39 19.75
CA LEU A 428 -7.12 14.67 18.38
C LEU A 428 -6.03 15.74 18.38
N TYR A 429 -4.96 15.50 17.62
CA TYR A 429 -3.78 16.34 17.55
C TYR A 429 -3.73 17.10 16.23
N ALA A 430 -3.41 18.39 16.28
CA ALA A 430 -3.16 19.18 15.07
C ALA A 430 -1.77 18.84 14.51
N VAL A 431 -1.71 18.32 13.29
CA VAL A 431 -0.45 17.92 12.61
C VAL A 431 -0.38 18.48 11.19
N ASP A 432 0.82 18.77 10.69
CA ASP A 432 1.03 19.44 9.39
C ASP A 432 0.43 18.65 8.21
N ASP A 433 -0.37 19.33 7.38
CA ASP A 433 -1.11 18.75 6.24
C ASP A 433 -0.24 18.53 4.98
N ALA A 434 1.06 18.87 5.05
CA ALA A 434 1.93 18.97 3.89
C ALA A 434 2.10 17.63 3.13
N PHE A 435 2.15 16.50 3.84
CA PHE A 435 2.21 15.18 3.22
C PHE A 435 0.88 14.83 2.51
N TRP A 436 -0.27 15.13 3.12
CA TRP A 436 -1.58 14.81 2.54
C TRP A 436 -1.89 15.66 1.31
N GLN A 437 -1.55 16.95 1.33
CA GLN A 437 -1.64 17.81 0.14
C GLN A 437 -0.73 17.32 -1.00
N PHE A 438 0.47 16.85 -0.67
CA PHE A 438 1.37 16.22 -1.65
C PHE A 438 0.80 14.90 -2.18
N ALA A 439 0.28 14.02 -1.32
CA ALA A 439 -0.31 12.74 -1.70
C ALA A 439 -1.57 12.90 -2.56
N LEU A 440 -2.43 13.87 -2.24
CA LEU A 440 -3.59 14.24 -3.06
C LEU A 440 -3.15 14.76 -4.43
N LYS A 441 -2.16 15.66 -4.49
CA LYS A 441 -1.61 16.16 -5.76
C LYS A 441 -1.00 15.04 -6.62
N LEU A 442 -0.39 14.02 -5.98
CA LEU A 442 0.17 12.86 -6.66
C LEU A 442 -0.91 11.88 -7.15
N ALA A 443 -2.03 11.74 -6.41
CA ALA A 443 -3.17 10.91 -6.80
C ALA A 443 -4.07 11.56 -7.86
N GLU A 444 -4.17 12.90 -7.88
CA GLU A 444 -4.91 13.72 -8.86
C GLU A 444 -4.04 14.16 -10.06
N CYS A 445 -2.87 13.55 -10.26
CA CYS A 445 -1.93 13.93 -11.30
C CYS A 445 -2.46 13.67 -12.72
N THR A 446 -1.90 14.38 -13.70
CA THR A 446 -2.17 14.19 -15.13
C THR A 446 -0.90 13.81 -15.90
N ASP A 447 -1.06 13.05 -16.99
CA ASP A 447 0.06 12.50 -17.76
C ASP A 447 1.04 13.58 -18.23
N GLY A 448 2.29 13.47 -17.77
CA GLY A 448 3.39 14.42 -18.01
C GLY A 448 3.60 15.46 -16.90
N ASP A 449 2.86 15.40 -15.79
CA ASP A 449 3.04 16.32 -14.68
C ASP A 449 4.42 16.18 -13.99
N VAL A 450 4.91 17.30 -13.45
CA VAL A 450 6.11 17.35 -12.61
C VAL A 450 5.74 17.87 -11.22
N ILE A 451 5.98 17.06 -10.20
CA ILE A 451 5.70 17.37 -8.81
C ILE A 451 7.03 17.50 -8.06
N GLU A 452 7.45 18.74 -7.83
CA GLU A 452 8.59 19.06 -6.96
C GLU A 452 8.20 18.98 -5.47
N LEU A 453 9.04 18.35 -4.64
CA LEU A 453 8.97 18.55 -3.18
C LEU A 453 9.43 19.97 -2.80
N GLY A 454 8.76 20.54 -1.78
CA GLY A 454 9.06 21.87 -1.23
C GLY A 454 9.65 21.88 0.18
N SER A 455 9.62 20.73 0.86
CA SER A 455 10.16 20.47 2.20
C SER A 455 10.34 18.97 2.37
N ASP A 456 10.97 18.53 3.46
CA ASP A 456 10.88 17.13 3.88
C ASP A 456 9.43 16.80 4.25
N LEU A 457 8.98 15.58 3.95
CA LEU A 457 7.61 15.09 4.17
C LEU A 457 7.62 13.66 4.72
N ALA A 458 6.68 13.32 5.60
CA ALA A 458 6.51 11.97 6.14
C ALA A 458 5.03 11.60 6.27
N GLY A 459 4.66 10.35 5.95
CA GLY A 459 3.28 9.89 6.08
C GLY A 459 2.99 8.46 5.56
N GLY A 460 1.75 8.25 5.14
CA GLY A 460 1.18 6.96 4.76
C GLY A 460 1.61 6.41 3.40
N SER A 461 0.77 5.57 2.81
CA SER A 461 0.93 5.07 1.43
C SER A 461 0.70 6.19 0.41
N LEU A 462 1.44 6.15 -0.70
CA LEU A 462 1.28 7.02 -1.86
C LEU A 462 0.73 6.23 -3.06
N LEU A 463 -0.29 6.74 -3.74
CA LEU A 463 -0.84 6.15 -4.96
C LEU A 463 -0.50 7.03 -6.17
N VAL A 464 0.06 6.43 -7.21
CA VAL A 464 0.38 7.06 -8.50
C VAL A 464 -0.54 6.51 -9.57
N GLY A 465 -1.45 7.35 -10.07
CA GLY A 465 -2.50 6.97 -11.03
C GLY A 465 -2.35 7.54 -12.44
N CYS A 466 -1.22 8.15 -12.76
CA CYS A 466 -0.90 8.74 -14.06
C CYS A 466 0.60 8.65 -14.38
N ASP A 467 1.01 9.04 -15.59
CA ASP A 467 2.43 9.24 -15.92
C ASP A 467 2.97 10.52 -15.25
N VAL A 468 3.77 10.41 -14.19
CA VAL A 468 4.22 11.56 -13.38
C VAL A 468 5.73 11.55 -13.09
N THR A 469 6.34 12.73 -13.07
CA THR A 469 7.70 12.94 -12.55
C THR A 469 7.65 13.51 -11.14
N LEU A 470 8.18 12.76 -10.18
CA LEU A 470 8.44 13.20 -8.82
C LEU A 470 9.88 13.73 -8.72
N ASP A 471 10.05 15.04 -8.54
CA ASP A 471 11.36 15.64 -8.27
C ASP A 471 11.53 15.82 -6.75
N LEU A 472 12.46 15.05 -6.17
CA LEU A 472 12.81 15.12 -4.76
C LEU A 472 13.44 16.47 -4.37
N ASN A 473 14.00 17.21 -5.33
CA ASN A 473 14.34 18.63 -5.20
C ASN A 473 15.28 18.98 -4.02
N GLY A 474 16.10 18.02 -3.58
CA GLY A 474 16.97 18.09 -2.40
C GLY A 474 16.31 17.79 -1.03
N PHE A 475 15.09 17.23 -1.00
CA PHE A 475 14.33 16.93 0.22
C PHE A 475 14.07 15.42 0.42
N ALA A 476 13.74 15.03 1.64
CA ALA A 476 13.38 13.67 2.01
C ALA A 476 11.86 13.43 2.02
N LEU A 477 11.42 12.35 1.37
CA LEU A 477 10.05 11.86 1.37
C LEU A 477 10.00 10.48 2.03
N PHE A 478 9.38 10.40 3.20
CA PHE A 478 9.11 9.14 3.89
C PHE A 478 7.65 8.72 3.66
N ALA A 479 7.45 7.62 2.96
CA ALA A 479 6.14 7.01 2.75
C ALA A 479 6.11 5.61 3.37
N SER A 480 4.93 5.10 3.72
CA SER A 480 4.80 3.70 4.17
C SER A 480 5.10 2.74 3.01
N ASP A 481 4.61 3.09 1.82
CA ASP A 481 4.80 2.40 0.55
C ASP A 481 4.39 3.35 -0.60
N VAL A 482 4.78 3.02 -1.84
CA VAL A 482 4.39 3.78 -3.05
C VAL A 482 3.82 2.81 -4.08
N GLN A 483 2.52 2.88 -4.38
CA GLN A 483 1.86 2.02 -5.38
C GLN A 483 1.72 2.75 -6.71
N VAL A 484 2.33 2.22 -7.77
CA VAL A 484 2.12 2.67 -9.15
C VAL A 484 1.01 1.81 -9.78
N ALA A 485 -0.04 2.47 -10.26
CA ALA A 485 -1.16 1.80 -10.90
C ALA A 485 -0.77 1.17 -12.25
N VAL A 486 -1.58 0.21 -12.71
CA VAL A 486 -1.48 -0.35 -14.06
C VAL A 486 -1.73 0.75 -15.08
N ASP A 487 -0.98 0.74 -16.18
CA ASP A 487 -0.97 1.76 -17.23
C ASP A 487 -0.47 3.15 -16.75
N SER A 488 0.29 3.22 -15.64
CA SER A 488 0.94 4.44 -15.13
C SER A 488 2.46 4.30 -15.00
N LEU A 489 3.18 5.41 -15.20
CA LEU A 489 4.64 5.53 -15.05
C LEU A 489 5.03 6.52 -13.95
N LEU A 490 5.73 6.05 -12.92
CA LEU A 490 6.44 6.92 -11.98
C LEU A 490 7.87 7.18 -12.47
N ILE A 491 8.26 8.45 -12.58
CA ILE A 491 9.65 8.87 -12.79
C ILE A 491 10.14 9.56 -11.51
N ILE A 492 11.30 9.15 -10.98
CA ILE A 492 11.93 9.76 -9.80
C ILE A 492 13.18 10.53 -10.25
N GLU A 493 13.21 11.83 -9.95
CA GLU A 493 14.35 12.73 -10.18
C GLU A 493 14.76 13.43 -8.88
N ASP A 494 15.93 14.08 -8.90
CA ASP A 494 16.38 14.97 -7.83
C ASP A 494 17.23 16.09 -8.47
N THR A 495 16.57 17.18 -8.87
CA THR A 495 17.20 18.23 -9.69
C THR A 495 18.20 19.09 -8.92
N ARG A 496 18.12 19.12 -7.59
CA ARG A 496 19.05 19.87 -6.72
C ARG A 496 20.13 19.00 -6.07
N GLY A 497 19.88 17.71 -5.93
CA GLY A 497 20.81 16.77 -5.31
C GLY A 497 20.65 16.70 -3.79
N GLY A 498 20.68 15.48 -3.26
CA GLY A 498 20.59 15.20 -1.82
C GLY A 498 19.19 14.81 -1.35
N GLY A 499 18.21 14.70 -2.25
CA GLY A 499 16.88 14.19 -1.94
C GLY A 499 16.86 12.67 -1.73
N GLU A 500 15.91 12.21 -0.93
CA GLU A 500 15.70 10.80 -0.61
C GLU A 500 14.21 10.43 -0.70
N LEU A 501 13.89 9.31 -1.35
CA LEU A 501 12.63 8.60 -1.16
C LEU A 501 12.90 7.38 -0.29
N SER A 502 12.22 7.27 0.85
CA SER A 502 12.35 6.12 1.74
C SER A 502 11.01 5.48 2.07
N THR A 503 10.98 4.15 2.03
CA THR A 503 9.89 3.34 2.59
C THR A 503 10.48 2.39 3.63
N PRO A 504 10.34 2.68 4.94
CA PRO A 504 10.94 1.86 5.98
C PRO A 504 10.30 0.47 6.02
N ALA A 505 11.05 -0.51 6.53
CA ALA A 505 10.53 -1.87 6.64
C ALA A 505 9.25 -1.89 7.48
N LEU A 506 8.15 -2.32 6.86
CA LEU A 506 6.88 -2.53 7.56
C LEU A 506 7.08 -3.58 8.65
N ASP A 507 6.42 -3.39 9.80
CA ASP A 507 6.51 -4.30 10.95
C ASP A 507 6.32 -5.77 10.48
N PRO A 508 7.21 -6.71 10.86
CA PRO A 508 7.11 -8.10 10.43
C PRO A 508 5.82 -8.82 10.88
N GLU A 509 5.06 -8.28 11.84
CA GLU A 509 3.72 -8.77 12.18
C GLU A 509 2.61 -8.21 11.25
N ASN A 510 2.92 -7.21 10.43
CA ASN A 510 1.98 -6.60 9.49
C ASN A 510 1.93 -7.40 8.18
N TYR A 511 0.78 -8.00 7.90
CA TYR A 511 0.56 -8.90 6.75
C TYR A 511 0.32 -8.16 5.41
N SER A 512 0.63 -6.86 5.35
CA SER A 512 0.63 -6.09 4.11
C SER A 512 1.75 -6.60 3.20
N GLY A 513 1.43 -7.51 2.29
CA GLY A 513 2.33 -7.96 1.23
C GLY A 513 2.59 -6.90 0.16
N ALA A 514 2.57 -5.61 0.51
CA ALA A 514 2.91 -4.51 -0.36
C ALA A 514 4.42 -4.49 -0.61
N ALA A 515 4.82 -4.17 -1.83
CA ALA A 515 6.20 -3.79 -2.11
C ALA A 515 6.47 -2.36 -1.61
N GLY A 516 7.73 -2.05 -1.31
CA GLY A 516 8.14 -0.69 -0.89
C GLY A 516 7.81 0.33 -1.98
N ILE A 517 8.21 0.03 -3.23
CA ILE A 517 7.60 0.63 -4.42
C ILE A 517 6.91 -0.47 -5.24
N GLY A 518 5.58 -0.46 -5.23
CA GLY A 518 4.71 -1.32 -6.01
C GLY A 518 4.74 -0.96 -7.49
N VAL A 519 5.40 -1.80 -8.29
CA VAL A 519 5.43 -1.75 -9.75
C VAL A 519 4.98 -3.12 -10.26
N THR A 520 3.68 -3.27 -10.47
CA THR A 520 3.07 -4.53 -10.93
C THR A 520 3.05 -4.64 -12.46
N THR A 521 2.67 -5.80 -13.01
CA THR A 521 2.58 -5.99 -14.47
C THR A 521 1.67 -4.94 -15.12
N GLY A 522 2.24 -4.12 -16.02
CA GLY A 522 1.56 -3.00 -16.68
C GLY A 522 1.83 -1.63 -16.05
N ALA A 523 2.43 -1.58 -14.85
CA ALA A 523 2.99 -0.35 -14.26
C ALA A 523 4.47 -0.16 -14.65
N GLY A 524 4.95 1.09 -14.59
CA GLY A 524 6.33 1.46 -14.89
C GLY A 524 6.99 2.30 -13.81
N LEU A 525 8.31 2.12 -13.63
CA LEU A 525 9.17 2.96 -12.81
C LEU A 525 10.46 3.33 -13.55
N ILE A 526 10.85 4.60 -13.49
CA ILE A 526 12.17 5.10 -13.94
C ILE A 526 12.82 5.89 -12.80
N ILE A 527 14.03 5.53 -12.39
CA ILE A 527 14.82 6.28 -11.39
C ILE A 527 16.00 6.96 -12.10
N ARG A 528 16.06 8.29 -12.09
CA ARG A 528 17.14 9.10 -12.71
C ARG A 528 18.09 9.73 -11.71
N GLY A 529 17.64 9.98 -10.49
CA GLY A 529 18.40 10.71 -9.47
C GLY A 529 17.91 10.47 -8.06
N GLY A 530 18.57 11.13 -7.11
CA GLY A 530 18.27 11.01 -5.67
C GLY A 530 18.79 9.72 -5.03
N THR A 531 18.41 9.54 -3.77
CA THR A 531 18.56 8.29 -3.03
C THR A 531 17.20 7.61 -2.92
N VAL A 532 17.12 6.31 -3.15
CA VAL A 532 15.89 5.52 -3.01
C VAL A 532 16.18 4.35 -2.08
N THR A 533 15.69 4.42 -0.84
CA THR A 533 15.96 3.46 0.24
C THR A 533 14.65 2.78 0.68
N VAL A 534 14.35 1.63 0.08
CA VAL A 534 13.01 1.03 0.16
C VAL A 534 13.03 -0.43 0.61
N ALA A 535 12.06 -0.77 1.46
CA ALA A 535 11.86 -2.13 1.97
C ALA A 535 10.42 -2.61 1.71
N GLY A 536 10.27 -3.87 1.31
CA GLY A 536 8.98 -4.52 1.14
C GLY A 536 8.38 -5.05 2.45
N GLY A 537 7.06 -5.09 2.53
CA GLY A 537 6.34 -5.81 3.59
C GLY A 537 6.42 -7.33 3.44
N ARG A 538 5.80 -8.09 4.36
CA ARG A 538 5.87 -9.57 4.34
C ARG A 538 5.30 -10.15 3.04
N GLY A 539 6.18 -10.63 2.15
CA GLY A 539 5.86 -11.15 0.83
C GLY A 539 5.90 -10.13 -0.31
N GLY A 540 6.21 -8.86 -0.05
CA GLY A 540 6.40 -7.83 -1.08
C GLY A 540 7.88 -7.59 -1.42
N ALA A 541 8.15 -7.20 -2.66
CA ALA A 541 9.49 -6.82 -3.08
C ALA A 541 9.95 -5.47 -2.50
N GLY A 542 11.25 -5.16 -2.55
CA GLY A 542 11.71 -3.79 -2.28
C GLY A 542 11.19 -2.82 -3.34
N ILE A 543 11.42 -3.16 -4.61
CA ILE A 543 10.82 -2.51 -5.79
C ILE A 543 10.22 -3.60 -6.69
N GLY A 544 8.94 -3.51 -7.03
CA GLY A 544 8.28 -4.43 -7.95
C GLY A 544 6.95 -4.97 -7.42
N GLY A 545 6.76 -6.29 -7.47
CA GLY A 545 5.48 -6.92 -7.15
C GLY A 545 5.19 -7.01 -5.65
N GLY A 546 3.92 -6.81 -5.26
CA GLY A 546 3.42 -7.29 -3.98
C GLY A 546 3.27 -8.83 -3.94
N GLY A 547 2.85 -9.36 -2.80
CA GLY A 547 2.60 -10.79 -2.62
C GLY A 547 1.61 -11.34 -3.65
N GLY A 548 2.03 -12.37 -4.38
CA GLY A 548 1.29 -12.98 -5.49
C GLY A 548 1.41 -12.25 -6.82
N GLN A 549 2.22 -11.18 -6.92
CA GLN A 549 2.28 -10.31 -8.11
C GLN A 549 3.65 -10.33 -8.77
N ARG A 550 3.65 -10.47 -10.11
CA ARG A 550 4.82 -10.26 -10.97
C ARG A 550 5.14 -8.76 -11.09
N ALA A 551 6.42 -8.42 -11.06
CA ALA A 551 6.87 -7.05 -11.29
C ALA A 551 6.63 -6.56 -12.73
N GLY A 552 6.39 -5.26 -12.85
CA GLY A 552 6.26 -4.53 -14.11
C GLY A 552 7.60 -4.12 -14.71
N PHE A 553 7.59 -2.94 -15.33
CA PHE A 553 8.74 -2.38 -16.01
C PHE A 553 9.57 -1.49 -15.05
N ILE A 554 10.86 -1.78 -14.87
CA ILE A 554 11.74 -1.03 -13.95
C ILE A 554 13.00 -0.58 -14.70
N ARG A 555 13.30 0.72 -14.71
CA ARG A 555 14.57 1.27 -15.22
C ARG A 555 15.29 2.12 -14.19
N ILE A 556 16.60 1.93 -14.09
CA ILE A 556 17.49 2.75 -13.26
C ILE A 556 18.50 3.44 -14.20
N GLU A 557 18.31 4.74 -14.39
CA GLU A 557 19.12 5.62 -15.22
C GLU A 557 20.20 6.35 -14.40
N GLY A 558 19.98 6.51 -13.08
CA GLY A 558 20.90 7.15 -12.15
C GLY A 558 20.48 7.02 -10.68
N GLY A 559 21.08 7.84 -9.82
CA GLY A 559 20.82 7.83 -8.37
C GLY A 559 21.54 6.71 -7.60
N THR A 560 21.20 6.60 -6.31
CA THR A 560 21.60 5.48 -5.44
C THR A 560 20.34 4.74 -5.00
N VAL A 561 20.20 3.48 -5.39
CA VAL A 561 19.02 2.65 -5.11
C VAL A 561 19.41 1.51 -4.17
N THR A 562 18.76 1.43 -3.01
CA THR A 562 18.85 0.31 -2.06
C THR A 562 17.46 -0.28 -1.87
N ALA A 563 17.24 -1.47 -2.40
CA ALA A 563 15.94 -2.15 -2.38
C ALA A 563 16.04 -3.48 -1.64
N THR A 564 15.31 -3.61 -0.53
CA THR A 564 15.30 -4.81 0.31
C THR A 564 13.95 -5.50 0.23
N GLY A 565 13.93 -6.75 -0.19
CA GLY A 565 12.73 -7.56 -0.17
C GLY A 565 12.26 -7.85 1.25
N GLY A 566 10.96 -7.83 1.48
CA GLY A 566 10.41 -8.42 2.69
C GLY A 566 10.56 -9.94 2.67
N LEU A 567 10.18 -10.62 3.75
CA LEU A 567 10.22 -12.09 3.81
C LEU A 567 9.54 -12.70 2.57
N TYR A 568 10.25 -13.53 1.79
CA TYR A 568 9.81 -14.14 0.53
C TYR A 568 9.67 -13.23 -0.71
N GLY A 569 9.93 -11.92 -0.61
CA GLY A 569 9.95 -10.98 -1.73
C GLY A 569 11.37 -10.68 -2.24
N ALA A 570 11.52 -10.38 -3.53
CA ALA A 570 12.81 -10.01 -4.13
C ALA A 570 13.28 -8.61 -3.69
N GLY A 571 14.58 -8.33 -3.81
CA GLY A 571 15.09 -6.97 -3.65
C GLY A 571 14.51 -6.04 -4.71
N ILE A 572 14.73 -6.39 -5.99
CA ILE A 572 14.06 -5.78 -7.15
C ILE A 572 13.42 -6.89 -7.98
N GLY A 573 12.09 -6.87 -8.12
CA GLY A 573 11.34 -7.84 -8.92
C GLY A 573 10.09 -8.37 -8.22
N GLY A 574 9.83 -9.67 -8.32
CA GLY A 574 8.58 -10.27 -7.86
C GLY A 574 8.40 -10.33 -6.33
N GLY A 575 7.15 -10.21 -5.88
CA GLY A 575 6.80 -10.61 -4.52
C GLY A 575 6.70 -12.14 -4.36
N TYR A 576 6.25 -12.62 -3.22
CA TYR A 576 6.02 -14.05 -2.95
C TYR A 576 5.12 -14.69 -4.02
N GLY A 577 5.56 -15.75 -4.69
CA GLY A 577 4.87 -16.37 -5.82
C GLY A 577 4.84 -15.53 -7.11
N GLY A 578 5.50 -14.37 -7.11
CA GLY A 578 5.61 -13.46 -8.24
C GLY A 578 6.91 -13.68 -9.03
N ALA A 579 6.79 -13.79 -10.35
CA ALA A 579 7.94 -13.80 -11.24
C ALA A 579 8.65 -12.44 -11.31
N GLY A 580 9.89 -12.44 -11.78
CA GLY A 580 10.65 -11.22 -12.07
C GLY A 580 10.01 -10.34 -13.14
N GLY A 581 10.33 -9.06 -13.07
CA GLY A 581 9.96 -8.05 -14.07
C GLY A 581 11.05 -7.88 -15.14
N ASP A 582 10.90 -6.83 -15.95
CA ASP A 582 11.94 -6.39 -16.87
C ASP A 582 12.73 -5.26 -16.20
N VAL A 583 13.99 -5.52 -15.86
CA VAL A 583 14.88 -4.60 -15.13
C VAL A 583 15.99 -4.11 -16.06
N GLY A 584 16.03 -2.80 -16.32
CA GLY A 584 17.08 -2.16 -17.11
C GLY A 584 17.94 -1.20 -16.27
N VAL A 585 19.26 -1.38 -16.25
CA VAL A 585 20.19 -0.46 -15.56
C VAL A 585 21.10 0.19 -16.59
N THR A 586 21.07 1.52 -16.70
CA THR A 586 21.96 2.31 -17.57
C THR A 586 22.94 3.17 -16.79
N GLY A 587 22.70 3.40 -15.49
CA GLY A 587 23.56 4.18 -14.63
C GLY A 587 23.19 4.04 -13.14
N GLY A 588 23.87 4.82 -12.29
CA GLY A 588 23.66 4.82 -10.84
C GLY A 588 24.36 3.67 -10.10
N THR A 589 24.08 3.59 -8.80
CA THR A 589 24.52 2.52 -7.90
C THR A 589 23.28 1.79 -7.37
N VAL A 590 23.19 0.49 -7.62
CA VAL A 590 22.03 -0.34 -7.26
C VAL A 590 22.46 -1.42 -6.28
N THR A 591 21.79 -1.53 -5.14
CA THR A 591 21.92 -2.62 -4.18
C THR A 591 20.55 -3.26 -3.99
N ALA A 592 20.42 -4.54 -4.33
CA ALA A 592 19.19 -5.29 -4.25
C ALA A 592 19.39 -6.54 -3.39
N VAL A 593 18.63 -6.66 -2.30
CA VAL A 593 18.77 -7.73 -1.31
C VAL A 593 17.47 -8.51 -1.20
N GLY A 594 17.50 -9.80 -1.51
CA GLY A 594 16.34 -10.68 -1.42
C GLY A 594 15.98 -11.04 0.02
N GLY A 595 14.69 -11.12 0.33
CA GLY A 595 14.22 -11.77 1.54
C GLY A 595 14.46 -13.28 1.51
N THR A 596 14.29 -13.99 2.63
CA THR A 596 14.38 -15.47 2.68
C THR A 596 13.58 -16.11 1.56
N GLY A 597 14.17 -17.05 0.82
CA GLY A 597 13.54 -17.72 -0.33
C GLY A 597 13.52 -16.94 -1.64
N ALA A 598 13.91 -15.65 -1.67
CA ALA A 598 13.81 -14.79 -2.85
C ALA A 598 15.16 -14.36 -3.41
N SER A 599 15.15 -13.85 -4.64
CA SER A 599 16.34 -13.35 -5.31
C SER A 599 16.71 -11.91 -4.93
N GLY A 600 17.97 -11.52 -5.15
CA GLY A 600 18.38 -10.12 -5.07
C GLY A 600 17.69 -9.30 -6.16
N ILE A 601 17.88 -9.71 -7.42
CA ILE A 601 17.13 -9.19 -8.58
C ILE A 601 16.45 -10.36 -9.30
N GLY A 602 15.12 -10.32 -9.44
CA GLY A 602 14.35 -11.31 -10.19
C GLY A 602 13.09 -11.80 -9.48
N GLY A 603 12.91 -13.11 -9.32
CA GLY A 603 11.71 -13.72 -8.74
C GLY A 603 11.69 -13.71 -7.22
N GLY A 604 10.48 -13.64 -6.64
CA GLY A 604 10.25 -13.97 -5.23
C GLY A 604 10.25 -15.48 -4.99
N GLU A 605 10.11 -15.91 -3.72
CA GLU A 605 10.00 -17.35 -3.40
C GLU A 605 8.80 -17.97 -4.13
N THR A 606 8.98 -19.15 -4.74
CA THR A 606 8.01 -19.85 -5.61
C THR A 606 7.48 -19.05 -6.81
N GLY A 607 8.13 -17.95 -7.22
CA GLY A 607 7.83 -17.27 -8.48
C GLY A 607 8.37 -18.04 -9.69
N ASP A 608 7.58 -18.13 -10.77
CA ASP A 608 7.86 -19.03 -11.91
C ASP A 608 9.24 -18.80 -12.59
N SER A 609 9.72 -17.54 -12.67
CA SER A 609 10.98 -17.20 -13.32
C SER A 609 11.65 -15.93 -12.77
N GLY A 610 12.95 -15.79 -13.04
CA GLY A 610 13.76 -14.64 -12.67
C GLY A 610 13.54 -13.37 -13.50
N GLY A 611 12.80 -13.43 -14.62
CA GLY A 611 12.57 -12.28 -15.50
C GLY A 611 13.77 -11.93 -16.40
N LEU A 612 13.89 -10.65 -16.76
CA LEU A 612 14.94 -10.12 -17.63
C LEU A 612 15.74 -9.04 -16.89
N LEU A 613 17.08 -9.15 -16.90
CA LEU A 613 17.98 -8.08 -16.48
C LEU A 613 18.89 -7.66 -17.65
N THR A 614 18.93 -6.37 -17.94
CA THR A 614 19.88 -5.78 -18.90
C THR A 614 20.66 -4.63 -18.27
N VAL A 615 21.99 -4.74 -18.26
CA VAL A 615 22.89 -3.74 -17.66
C VAL A 615 23.76 -3.12 -18.75
N PHE A 616 23.49 -1.87 -19.10
CA PHE A 616 24.30 -1.06 -20.02
C PHE A 616 25.41 -0.29 -19.29
N GLY A 617 25.27 -0.06 -17.99
CA GLY A 617 26.20 0.74 -17.19
C GLY A 617 25.79 0.80 -15.71
N GLY A 618 26.54 1.57 -14.92
CA GLY A 618 26.37 1.66 -13.47
C GLY A 618 27.09 0.56 -12.70
N ALA A 619 26.82 0.51 -11.39
CA ALA A 619 27.30 -0.53 -10.48
C ALA A 619 26.09 -1.22 -9.82
N VAL A 620 25.92 -2.52 -10.08
CA VAL A 620 24.82 -3.33 -9.53
C VAL A 620 25.39 -4.31 -8.51
N THR A 621 24.76 -4.43 -7.35
CA THR A 621 25.03 -5.45 -6.34
C THR A 621 23.73 -6.18 -6.04
N ALA A 622 23.69 -7.48 -6.29
CA ALA A 622 22.50 -8.31 -6.12
C ALA A 622 22.81 -9.47 -5.17
N VAL A 623 22.15 -9.50 -4.02
CA VAL A 623 22.42 -10.43 -2.92
C VAL A 623 21.22 -11.35 -2.72
N ALA A 624 21.48 -12.65 -2.83
CA ALA A 624 20.51 -13.71 -2.62
C ALA A 624 19.93 -13.70 -1.19
N GLY A 625 18.63 -13.98 -1.08
CA GLY A 625 18.07 -14.56 0.12
C GLY A 625 18.30 -16.07 0.18
N SER A 626 18.28 -16.66 1.37
CA SER A 626 18.46 -18.10 1.58
C SER A 626 17.48 -18.92 0.71
N GLY A 627 17.99 -19.59 -0.34
CA GLY A 627 17.22 -20.38 -1.30
C GLY A 627 16.91 -19.72 -2.66
N GLY A 628 17.11 -18.41 -2.84
CA GLY A 628 17.01 -17.72 -4.13
C GLY A 628 18.38 -17.40 -4.73
N ALA A 629 18.45 -17.04 -6.00
CA ALA A 629 19.69 -16.62 -6.66
C ALA A 629 20.06 -15.16 -6.36
N GLY A 630 21.33 -14.78 -6.54
CA GLY A 630 21.71 -13.36 -6.49
C GLY A 630 20.96 -12.56 -7.56
N ILE A 631 21.00 -13.05 -8.79
CA ILE A 631 20.21 -12.59 -9.93
C ILE A 631 19.50 -13.80 -10.55
N GLY A 632 18.17 -13.81 -10.58
CA GLY A 632 17.39 -14.88 -11.19
C GLY A 632 16.21 -15.37 -10.35
N GLY A 633 16.09 -16.68 -10.20
CA GLY A 633 14.94 -17.31 -9.55
C GLY A 633 14.96 -17.20 -8.03
N GLY A 634 13.78 -17.06 -7.42
CA GLY A 634 13.60 -17.44 -6.01
C GLY A 634 13.58 -18.96 -5.85
N ASN A 635 13.41 -19.47 -4.63
CA ASN A 635 13.32 -20.91 -4.34
C ASN A 635 12.21 -21.54 -5.19
N GLY A 636 12.54 -22.60 -5.93
CA GLY A 636 11.66 -23.27 -6.91
C GLY A 636 11.50 -22.55 -8.25
N GLY A 637 12.02 -21.33 -8.43
CA GLY A 637 11.88 -20.52 -9.64
C GLY A 637 13.04 -20.70 -10.64
N ALA A 638 12.70 -20.71 -11.94
CA ALA A 638 13.68 -20.70 -13.01
C ALA A 638 14.53 -19.42 -13.00
N GLY A 639 15.73 -19.48 -13.59
CA GLY A 639 16.62 -18.33 -13.66
C GLY A 639 16.13 -17.17 -14.53
N ALA A 640 16.97 -16.14 -14.64
CA ALA A 640 16.70 -14.97 -15.48
C ALA A 640 17.45 -15.07 -16.81
N ALA A 641 16.95 -14.34 -17.81
CA ALA A 641 17.80 -13.90 -18.91
C ALA A 641 18.60 -12.67 -18.44
N VAL A 642 19.93 -12.77 -18.42
CA VAL A 642 20.84 -11.76 -17.89
C VAL A 642 21.82 -11.31 -18.96
N ASP A 643 21.82 -10.00 -19.23
CA ASP A 643 22.63 -9.39 -20.28
C ASP A 643 23.45 -8.21 -19.73
N ILE A 644 24.74 -8.45 -19.49
CA ILE A 644 25.68 -7.47 -18.93
C ILE A 644 26.48 -6.86 -20.09
N ILE A 645 25.90 -5.84 -20.74
CA ILE A 645 26.49 -5.14 -21.89
C ILE A 645 27.62 -4.18 -21.43
N GLY A 646 27.53 -3.65 -20.22
CA GLY A 646 28.52 -2.75 -19.64
C GLY A 646 28.39 -2.59 -18.13
N GLY A 647 29.23 -1.74 -17.54
CA GLY A 647 29.29 -1.54 -16.08
C GLY A 647 29.87 -2.74 -15.33
N THR A 648 29.61 -2.75 -14.02
CA THR A 648 30.02 -3.84 -13.11
C THR A 648 28.81 -4.37 -12.37
N VAL A 649 28.60 -5.68 -12.44
CA VAL A 649 27.55 -6.40 -11.69
C VAL A 649 28.23 -7.31 -10.68
N THR A 650 27.93 -7.15 -9.40
CA THR A 650 28.34 -8.06 -8.33
C THR A 650 27.13 -8.90 -7.94
N ALA A 651 27.24 -10.22 -8.13
CA ALA A 651 26.18 -11.16 -7.81
C ALA A 651 26.65 -12.11 -6.71
N VAL A 652 25.86 -12.24 -5.64
CA VAL A 652 26.23 -13.00 -4.44
C VAL A 652 25.18 -14.07 -4.16
N GLY A 653 25.59 -15.33 -4.26
CA GLY A 653 24.86 -16.47 -3.72
C GLY A 653 25.21 -16.68 -2.25
N VAL A 654 24.30 -17.26 -1.46
CA VAL A 654 24.52 -17.62 -0.05
C VAL A 654 24.70 -19.14 0.13
N ASP A 655 25.50 -19.52 1.12
CA ASP A 655 25.99 -20.90 1.28
C ASP A 655 24.95 -21.93 1.73
N LEU A 656 23.87 -21.53 2.42
CA LEU A 656 22.91 -22.47 3.03
C LEU A 656 21.43 -22.03 2.90
N PRO A 657 20.58 -22.82 2.18
CA PRO A 657 21.00 -23.84 1.21
C PRO A 657 21.83 -23.16 0.11
N ALA A 658 22.77 -23.89 -0.47
CA ALA A 658 23.67 -23.30 -1.47
C ALA A 658 22.86 -22.78 -2.66
N THR A 659 23.14 -21.55 -3.06
CA THR A 659 22.41 -20.81 -4.10
C THR A 659 23.37 -20.22 -5.12
N SER A 660 22.89 -20.07 -6.36
CA SER A 660 23.70 -19.51 -7.44
C SER A 660 23.76 -17.99 -7.37
N ALA A 661 24.91 -17.40 -7.65
CA ALA A 661 25.06 -15.98 -7.85
C ALA A 661 24.18 -15.49 -9.03
N VAL A 662 24.13 -16.25 -10.12
CA VAL A 662 23.23 -16.00 -11.26
C VAL A 662 22.53 -17.29 -11.67
N GLY A 663 21.24 -17.22 -11.97
CA GLY A 663 20.47 -18.32 -12.57
C GLY A 663 19.34 -18.84 -11.68
N ALA A 664 19.17 -20.16 -11.63
CA ALA A 664 18.07 -20.82 -10.92
C ALA A 664 18.14 -20.66 -9.40
N GLY A 665 16.97 -20.57 -8.75
CA GLY A 665 16.87 -20.76 -7.30
C GLY A 665 16.88 -22.24 -6.90
N ASN A 666 16.91 -22.51 -5.59
CA ASN A 666 17.00 -23.88 -5.08
C ASN A 666 15.82 -24.74 -5.56
N GLY A 667 16.09 -25.91 -6.15
CA GLY A 667 15.06 -26.86 -6.59
C GLY A 667 14.51 -26.63 -8.00
N ALA A 668 14.88 -25.54 -8.69
CA ALA A 668 14.62 -25.36 -10.11
C ALA A 668 15.72 -26.01 -10.99
N SER A 669 15.41 -26.29 -12.25
CA SER A 669 16.32 -26.95 -13.20
C SER A 669 16.75 -26.09 -14.38
N GLU A 670 16.14 -24.92 -14.59
CA GLU A 670 16.38 -24.05 -15.74
C GLU A 670 17.26 -22.85 -15.33
N PHE A 671 18.48 -22.80 -15.84
CA PHE A 671 19.45 -21.73 -15.53
C PHE A 671 19.01 -20.35 -16.05
N GLY A 672 18.25 -20.30 -17.16
CA GLY A 672 18.05 -19.08 -17.93
C GLY A 672 19.21 -18.87 -18.90
N SER A 673 19.75 -17.65 -18.98
CA SER A 673 20.93 -17.37 -19.82
C SER A 673 21.75 -16.21 -19.26
N LEU A 674 23.07 -16.24 -19.45
CA LEU A 674 23.98 -15.20 -18.97
C LEU A 674 24.96 -14.78 -20.07
N ARG A 675 24.81 -13.53 -20.55
CA ARG A 675 25.76 -12.90 -21.48
C ARG A 675 26.56 -11.81 -20.77
N VAL A 676 27.89 -11.85 -20.91
CA VAL A 676 28.82 -10.95 -20.22
C VAL A 676 29.74 -10.27 -21.23
N ALA A 677 29.45 -9.00 -21.56
CA ALA A 677 30.31 -8.08 -22.30
C ALA A 677 30.96 -7.01 -21.40
N GLY A 678 30.33 -6.71 -20.26
CA GLY A 678 30.89 -5.89 -19.17
C GLY A 678 31.68 -6.72 -18.16
N THR A 679 31.58 -6.37 -16.88
CA THR A 679 32.20 -7.17 -15.78
C THR A 679 31.13 -7.80 -14.89
N LEU A 680 31.15 -9.14 -14.80
CA LEU A 680 30.47 -9.90 -13.77
C LEU A 680 31.46 -10.24 -12.65
N ARG A 681 31.10 -9.92 -11.42
CA ARG A 681 31.84 -10.20 -10.20
C ARG A 681 31.07 -11.20 -9.34
N VAL A 682 31.70 -12.33 -9.02
CA VAL A 682 31.15 -13.39 -8.16
C VAL A 682 32.11 -13.64 -6.98
N PRO A 683 32.00 -12.84 -5.90
CA PRO A 683 33.02 -12.79 -4.85
C PRO A 683 32.98 -13.97 -3.88
N GLU A 684 31.82 -14.61 -3.69
CA GLU A 684 31.61 -15.72 -2.76
C GLU A 684 30.37 -16.55 -3.16
N GLY A 685 30.18 -17.71 -2.51
CA GLY A 685 29.10 -18.65 -2.81
C GLY A 685 29.40 -19.54 -4.02
N LEU A 686 28.36 -19.87 -4.80
CA LEU A 686 28.44 -20.68 -6.02
C LEU A 686 27.95 -19.91 -7.24
N LEU A 687 28.43 -20.28 -8.42
CA LEU A 687 27.75 -20.04 -9.70
C LEU A 687 27.39 -21.42 -10.28
N THR A 688 26.14 -21.83 -10.09
CA THR A 688 25.64 -23.15 -10.53
C THR A 688 25.04 -23.03 -11.93
N ILE A 689 25.76 -23.52 -12.93
CA ILE A 689 25.34 -23.55 -14.34
C ILE A 689 24.66 -24.89 -14.61
N LEU A 690 23.34 -24.87 -14.80
CA LEU A 690 22.53 -26.06 -15.06
C LEU A 690 22.35 -26.21 -16.57
N ASP A 691 22.70 -27.38 -17.12
CA ASP A 691 22.41 -27.74 -18.51
C ASP A 691 20.90 -27.64 -18.76
N SER A 692 20.53 -26.63 -19.56
CA SER A 692 19.17 -26.30 -19.95
C SER A 692 18.97 -26.40 -21.47
N ASP A 693 20.05 -26.35 -22.26
CA ASP A 693 20.09 -26.74 -23.66
C ASP A 693 21.37 -27.54 -23.96
N ALA A 694 21.22 -28.87 -24.07
CA ALA A 694 22.30 -29.84 -24.29
C ALA A 694 23.10 -29.69 -25.62
N GLY A 695 22.96 -28.56 -26.31
CA GLY A 695 23.74 -28.17 -27.49
C GLY A 695 24.20 -26.71 -27.51
N GLY A 696 24.05 -25.93 -26.44
CA GLY A 696 24.44 -24.51 -26.39
C GLY A 696 24.82 -24.03 -25.00
N ALA A 697 25.87 -23.20 -24.89
CA ALA A 697 26.35 -22.71 -23.61
C ALA A 697 25.36 -21.74 -22.93
N GLU A 698 25.03 -22.03 -21.67
CA GLU A 698 24.24 -21.16 -20.79
C GLU A 698 24.91 -19.79 -20.52
N VAL A 699 26.24 -19.79 -20.49
CA VAL A 699 27.06 -18.62 -20.18
C VAL A 699 27.94 -18.26 -21.37
N VAL A 700 27.80 -17.04 -21.87
CA VAL A 700 28.65 -16.48 -22.93
C VAL A 700 29.44 -15.30 -22.37
N VAL A 701 30.76 -15.43 -22.29
CA VAL A 701 31.66 -14.31 -21.99
C VAL A 701 32.17 -13.76 -23.32
N GLU A 702 31.73 -12.56 -23.70
CA GLU A 702 32.14 -11.92 -24.95
C GLU A 702 33.59 -11.40 -24.86
N SER A 703 34.17 -10.97 -25.98
CA SER A 703 35.59 -10.57 -26.02
C SER A 703 35.97 -9.32 -25.22
N GLY A 704 35.01 -8.49 -24.82
CA GLY A 704 35.19 -7.43 -23.81
C GLY A 704 34.88 -7.87 -22.37
N GLY A 705 34.23 -9.02 -22.24
CA GLY A 705 33.65 -9.58 -21.02
C GLY A 705 34.68 -10.05 -20.01
N ARG A 706 34.34 -9.89 -18.72
CA ARG A 706 35.17 -10.32 -17.59
C ARG A 706 34.30 -10.99 -16.53
N LEU A 707 34.58 -12.26 -16.23
CA LEU A 707 34.08 -12.97 -15.05
C LEU A 707 35.21 -12.98 -14.00
N VAL A 708 34.99 -12.34 -12.85
CA VAL A 708 36.03 -12.13 -11.81
C VAL A 708 35.55 -12.50 -10.41
N GLY A 709 36.47 -12.88 -9.54
CA GLY A 709 36.25 -13.16 -8.12
C GLY A 709 36.16 -11.91 -7.25
N THR A 710 36.80 -11.89 -6.07
CA THR A 710 36.75 -10.76 -5.13
C THR A 710 37.42 -9.49 -5.66
N GLU A 711 37.14 -8.34 -5.03
CA GLU A 711 37.82 -7.08 -5.35
C GLU A 711 39.30 -7.08 -4.92
N ALA A 712 39.62 -7.78 -3.83
CA ALA A 712 40.99 -7.91 -3.33
C ALA A 712 41.85 -8.86 -4.17
N ASP A 713 41.25 -9.94 -4.68
CA ASP A 713 41.87 -10.92 -5.57
C ASP A 713 40.84 -11.37 -6.64
N PRO A 714 40.95 -10.89 -7.89
CA PRO A 714 40.09 -11.29 -8.99
C PRO A 714 40.14 -12.79 -9.35
N THR A 715 41.14 -13.53 -8.86
CA THR A 715 41.35 -14.95 -9.16
C THR A 715 40.71 -15.90 -8.14
N SER A 716 40.26 -15.37 -7.01
CA SER A 716 39.62 -16.11 -5.92
C SER A 716 38.19 -15.59 -5.71
N GLY A 717 37.19 -16.47 -5.65
CA GLY A 717 35.79 -16.07 -5.59
C GLY A 717 34.82 -17.23 -5.43
N ALA A 718 33.61 -17.09 -5.98
CA ALA A 718 32.63 -18.16 -6.02
C ALA A 718 33.12 -19.37 -6.84
N SER A 719 32.73 -20.58 -6.44
CA SER A 719 32.99 -21.77 -7.25
C SER A 719 31.95 -21.88 -8.37
N ILE A 720 32.42 -21.89 -9.62
CA ILE A 720 31.62 -22.24 -10.79
C ILE A 720 31.51 -23.77 -10.87
N GLY A 721 30.30 -24.29 -11.00
CA GLY A 721 30.04 -25.73 -11.10
C GLY A 721 28.66 -26.03 -11.66
N GLY A 722 28.34 -27.31 -11.82
CA GLY A 722 27.11 -27.78 -12.47
C GLY A 722 27.42 -28.59 -13.71
N ASP A 723 26.37 -28.89 -14.50
CA ASP A 723 26.46 -29.78 -15.65
C ASP A 723 26.44 -29.02 -17.00
N GLY A 724 26.18 -27.70 -16.98
CA GLY A 724 26.14 -26.85 -18.18
C GLY A 724 27.50 -26.31 -18.63
N GLN A 725 27.49 -25.43 -19.63
CA GLN A 725 28.70 -25.02 -20.36
C GLN A 725 28.93 -23.50 -20.37
N ILE A 726 30.20 -23.10 -20.52
CA ILE A 726 30.61 -21.71 -20.81
C ILE A 726 31.19 -21.63 -22.23
N ASP A 727 30.88 -20.55 -22.96
CA ASP A 727 31.56 -20.14 -24.19
C ASP A 727 32.33 -18.82 -23.90
N ASN A 728 33.66 -18.89 -23.86
CA ASN A 728 34.53 -17.87 -23.31
C ASN A 728 35.43 -17.23 -24.37
N HIS A 729 34.92 -16.17 -25.00
CA HIS A 729 35.69 -15.31 -25.93
C HIS A 729 36.47 -14.21 -25.20
N GLY A 730 36.29 -14.09 -23.87
CA GLY A 730 36.79 -13.00 -23.03
C GLY A 730 37.74 -13.48 -21.93
N VAL A 731 37.48 -13.04 -20.70
CA VAL A 731 38.32 -13.36 -19.53
C VAL A 731 37.50 -14.01 -18.42
N ILE A 732 37.89 -15.20 -17.99
CA ILE A 732 37.54 -15.77 -16.68
C ILE A 732 38.80 -15.68 -15.81
N ALA A 733 38.78 -14.81 -14.80
CA ALA A 733 39.96 -14.57 -13.96
C ALA A 733 40.17 -15.66 -12.89
N LEU A 734 39.13 -16.41 -12.54
CA LEU A 734 39.17 -17.42 -11.47
C LEU A 734 40.23 -18.51 -11.73
N GLN A 735 40.83 -19.04 -10.67
CA GLN A 735 41.77 -20.17 -10.75
C GLN A 735 41.01 -21.48 -11.07
N GLU A 736 41.70 -22.46 -11.65
CA GLU A 736 41.15 -23.77 -12.03
C GLU A 736 40.37 -24.46 -10.89
N SER A 737 40.80 -24.30 -9.63
CA SER A 737 40.10 -24.84 -8.46
C SER A 737 38.69 -24.28 -8.22
N PHE A 738 38.32 -23.19 -8.90
CA PHE A 738 37.00 -22.56 -8.87
C PHE A 738 36.20 -22.76 -10.17
N VAL A 739 36.73 -23.47 -11.17
CA VAL A 739 36.07 -23.66 -12.47
C VAL A 739 35.85 -25.16 -12.70
N GLY A 740 34.66 -25.63 -12.33
CA GLY A 740 34.26 -27.05 -12.38
C GLY A 740 33.23 -27.39 -13.47
N VAL A 741 33.23 -26.65 -14.58
CA VAL A 741 32.34 -26.82 -15.75
C VAL A 741 33.15 -26.91 -17.04
N GLU A 742 32.52 -27.31 -18.15
CA GLU A 742 33.15 -27.24 -19.47
C GLU A 742 33.25 -25.79 -19.95
N VAL A 743 34.44 -25.39 -20.40
CA VAL A 743 34.75 -24.06 -20.94
C VAL A 743 35.18 -24.24 -22.39
N ASN A 744 34.39 -23.68 -23.31
CA ASN A 744 34.70 -23.61 -24.73
C ASN A 744 35.42 -22.29 -25.04
N ASP A 745 36.49 -22.37 -25.83
CA ASP A 745 37.43 -21.27 -26.12
C ASP A 745 38.09 -20.66 -24.86
N HIS A 746 39.28 -20.09 -25.05
CA HIS A 746 40.15 -19.64 -23.96
C HIS A 746 40.16 -20.62 -22.77
N ASP A 747 40.44 -21.90 -23.01
CA ASP A 747 40.84 -22.89 -22.00
C ASP A 747 42.19 -23.45 -22.43
N PHE A 748 43.26 -22.93 -21.85
CA PHE A 748 44.63 -23.24 -22.26
C PHE A 748 45.46 -23.74 -21.08
N LEU A 749 46.16 -24.86 -21.29
CA LEU A 749 47.21 -25.34 -20.41
C LEU A 749 48.57 -24.80 -20.89
N VAL A 750 49.15 -23.88 -20.12
CA VAL A 750 50.48 -23.33 -20.41
C VAL A 750 51.51 -23.96 -19.47
N THR A 751 52.49 -24.65 -20.04
CA THR A 751 53.52 -25.41 -19.31
C THR A 751 54.88 -24.75 -19.45
N PHE A 752 55.55 -24.52 -18.33
CA PHE A 752 56.85 -23.86 -18.20
C PHE A 752 57.92 -24.89 -17.83
N ASP A 753 58.78 -25.26 -18.78
CA ASP A 753 59.87 -26.23 -18.63
C ASP A 753 61.22 -25.51 -18.41
N PRO A 754 61.82 -25.58 -17.21
CA PRO A 754 63.05 -24.87 -16.88
C PRO A 754 64.32 -25.45 -17.54
N GLN A 755 64.25 -26.59 -18.24
CA GLN A 755 65.38 -27.27 -18.90
C GLN A 755 66.59 -27.68 -18.03
N ASP A 756 66.64 -27.29 -16.76
CA ASP A 756 67.71 -27.60 -15.79
C ASP A 756 67.57 -28.99 -15.12
N GLY A 757 66.42 -29.64 -15.30
CA GLY A 757 66.07 -30.94 -14.73
C GLY A 757 65.04 -30.88 -13.59
N ASP A 758 64.64 -29.68 -13.15
CA ASP A 758 63.49 -29.50 -12.27
C ASP A 758 62.16 -29.73 -13.02
N PRO A 759 61.07 -30.11 -12.32
CA PRO A 759 59.81 -30.44 -12.96
C PRO A 759 59.11 -29.20 -13.53
N ALA A 760 58.62 -29.33 -14.77
CA ALA A 760 57.85 -28.28 -15.43
C ALA A 760 56.59 -27.89 -14.63
N THR A 761 56.30 -26.60 -14.58
CA THR A 761 55.12 -26.04 -13.90
C THR A 761 54.02 -25.75 -14.93
N SER A 762 52.79 -26.20 -14.71
CA SER A 762 51.67 -25.90 -15.61
C SER A 762 50.65 -24.97 -14.94
N ILE A 763 50.14 -24.01 -15.70
CA ILE A 763 49.12 -23.04 -15.28
C ILE A 763 47.96 -23.09 -16.28
N ARG A 764 46.74 -23.25 -15.74
CA ARG A 764 45.48 -23.11 -16.50
C ARG A 764 45.14 -21.63 -16.68
N LEU A 765 44.94 -21.22 -17.92
CA LEU A 765 44.59 -19.85 -18.31
C LEU A 765 43.23 -19.83 -19.00
N TYR A 766 42.28 -19.06 -18.45
CA TYR A 766 40.95 -18.88 -19.03
C TYR A 766 40.76 -17.50 -19.70
N ALA A 767 41.78 -17.05 -20.44
CA ALA A 767 41.91 -15.69 -20.95
C ALA A 767 42.86 -15.66 -22.17
N PRO A 768 42.82 -14.60 -23.01
CA PRO A 768 43.69 -14.48 -24.19
C PRO A 768 45.17 -14.28 -23.82
N ASP A 769 45.50 -13.78 -22.63
CA ASP A 769 46.87 -13.60 -22.14
C ASP A 769 46.96 -13.65 -20.60
N PHE A 770 48.17 -13.78 -20.07
CA PHE A 770 48.42 -13.89 -18.63
C PHE A 770 48.04 -12.62 -17.87
N ALA A 771 48.29 -11.44 -18.43
CA ALA A 771 48.03 -10.15 -17.78
C ALA A 771 46.53 -9.89 -17.58
N SER A 772 45.72 -10.16 -18.60
CA SER A 772 44.27 -10.01 -18.57
C SER A 772 43.59 -11.07 -17.70
N GLY A 773 44.11 -12.30 -17.71
CA GLY A 773 43.72 -13.42 -16.83
C GLY A 773 44.29 -13.39 -15.41
N TYR A 774 44.98 -12.30 -15.03
CA TYR A 774 45.59 -12.10 -13.70
C TYR A 774 46.53 -13.25 -13.25
N ARG A 775 47.24 -13.87 -14.20
CA ARG A 775 48.23 -14.92 -13.93
C ARG A 775 49.63 -14.32 -13.85
N THR A 776 50.40 -14.75 -12.86
CA THR A 776 51.83 -14.45 -12.77
C THR A 776 52.60 -15.52 -13.55
N ILE A 777 53.49 -15.11 -14.46
CA ILE A 777 54.44 -16.02 -15.12
C ILE A 777 55.47 -16.50 -14.08
N PRO A 778 55.77 -17.80 -13.96
CA PRO A 778 56.86 -18.30 -13.13
C PRO A 778 58.20 -17.65 -13.48
N ALA A 779 59.06 -17.40 -12.50
CA ALA A 779 60.39 -16.87 -12.80
C ALA A 779 61.22 -17.94 -13.55
N PRO A 780 61.85 -17.61 -14.70
CA PRO A 780 62.80 -18.51 -15.36
C PRO A 780 64.10 -18.64 -14.54
N PRO A 781 64.96 -19.61 -14.87
CA PRO A 781 66.33 -19.69 -14.37
C PRO A 781 67.15 -18.40 -14.62
N GLU A 782 68.29 -18.28 -13.93
CA GLU A 782 69.15 -17.10 -14.03
C GLU A 782 69.74 -16.94 -15.45
N LEU A 783 69.61 -15.73 -16.02
CA LEU A 783 69.98 -15.35 -17.41
C LEU A 783 69.06 -15.88 -18.53
N ASP A 784 68.04 -16.67 -18.20
CA ASP A 784 67.08 -17.21 -19.16
C ASP A 784 65.77 -16.40 -19.22
N GLY A 785 65.04 -16.58 -20.32
CA GLY A 785 63.68 -16.11 -20.56
C GLY A 785 62.82 -17.25 -21.10
N TRP A 786 61.50 -17.05 -21.11
CA TRP A 786 60.56 -18.05 -21.64
C TRP A 786 60.41 -17.91 -23.16
N ASN A 787 60.65 -19.00 -23.89
CA ASN A 787 60.57 -19.05 -25.35
C ASN A 787 59.67 -20.21 -25.81
N THR A 788 59.01 -20.06 -26.96
CA THR A 788 58.14 -21.11 -27.52
C THR A 788 58.91 -22.29 -28.15
N ALA A 789 60.25 -22.22 -28.23
CA ALA A 789 61.11 -23.32 -28.69
C ALA A 789 62.27 -23.56 -27.71
N ALA A 790 62.56 -24.84 -27.46
CA ALA A 790 63.60 -25.26 -26.51
C ALA A 790 65.04 -24.83 -26.90
N ASP A 791 65.29 -24.51 -28.17
CA ASP A 791 66.57 -24.04 -28.69
C ASP A 791 66.67 -22.51 -28.83
N GLY A 792 65.65 -21.77 -28.34
CA GLY A 792 65.57 -20.32 -28.43
C GLY A 792 65.29 -19.78 -29.84
N SER A 793 64.93 -20.63 -30.80
CA SER A 793 64.59 -20.21 -32.16
C SER A 793 63.14 -19.71 -32.32
N GLY A 794 62.32 -19.82 -31.28
CA GLY A 794 60.93 -19.41 -31.24
C GLY A 794 60.74 -17.98 -30.76
N ASP A 795 59.47 -17.61 -30.56
CA ASP A 795 59.09 -16.29 -30.03
C ASP A 795 59.26 -16.25 -28.50
N TRP A 796 59.63 -15.08 -27.98
CA TRP A 796 59.70 -14.82 -26.54
C TRP A 796 58.30 -14.60 -25.93
N PHE A 797 58.10 -15.07 -24.71
CA PHE A 797 56.82 -15.05 -24.03
C PHE A 797 56.81 -14.11 -22.81
N GLU A 798 55.96 -13.09 -22.88
CA GLU A 798 55.71 -12.10 -21.85
C GLU A 798 54.24 -12.11 -21.43
N ALA A 799 53.89 -11.44 -20.33
CA ALA A 799 52.54 -11.52 -19.75
C ALA A 799 51.40 -11.06 -20.68
N THR A 800 51.71 -10.27 -21.71
CA THR A 800 50.75 -9.78 -22.73
C THR A 800 50.87 -10.54 -24.06
N THR A 801 51.60 -11.65 -24.12
CA THR A 801 51.69 -12.49 -25.33
C THR A 801 50.40 -13.28 -25.49
N PRO A 802 49.70 -13.18 -26.65
CA PRO A 802 48.46 -13.93 -26.87
C PRO A 802 48.68 -15.44 -26.86
N VAL A 803 47.79 -16.16 -26.17
CA VAL A 803 47.70 -17.62 -26.17
C VAL A 803 46.50 -18.03 -27.03
N THR A 804 46.69 -19.00 -27.93
CA THR A 804 45.67 -19.45 -28.90
C THR A 804 45.47 -20.97 -28.87
N GLY A 805 45.90 -21.63 -27.79
CA GLY A 805 45.92 -23.08 -27.61
C GLY A 805 46.92 -23.49 -26.52
N ASP A 806 46.90 -24.77 -26.15
CA ASP A 806 47.90 -25.35 -25.23
C ASP A 806 49.33 -25.06 -25.70
N LEU A 807 50.18 -24.62 -24.77
CA LEU A 807 51.50 -24.08 -25.08
C LEU A 807 52.55 -24.62 -24.11
N SER A 808 53.66 -25.12 -24.66
CA SER A 808 54.89 -25.39 -23.90
C SER A 808 55.88 -24.26 -24.12
N LEU A 809 56.34 -23.68 -23.01
CA LEU A 809 57.36 -22.65 -22.93
C LEU A 809 58.59 -23.23 -22.27
N PHE A 810 59.75 -22.86 -22.79
CA PHE A 810 61.03 -23.39 -22.42
C PHE A 810 61.92 -22.26 -21.92
N ALA A 811 62.61 -22.48 -20.80
CA ALA A 811 63.68 -21.59 -20.39
C ALA A 811 64.81 -21.66 -21.43
N THR A 812 65.29 -20.51 -21.88
CA THR A 812 66.40 -20.41 -22.81
C THR A 812 67.12 -19.08 -22.65
N THR A 813 68.40 -19.05 -23.00
CA THR A 813 69.30 -17.94 -22.73
C THR A 813 68.89 -16.66 -23.42
N ASP A 814 68.47 -15.68 -22.61
CA ASP A 814 67.92 -14.39 -23.03
C ASP A 814 68.98 -13.27 -22.93
N ALA A 815 69.98 -13.44 -22.07
CA ALA A 815 71.05 -12.48 -21.89
C ALA A 815 71.94 -12.34 -23.15
N THR A 816 71.93 -11.16 -23.77
CA THR A 816 72.88 -10.76 -24.82
C THR A 816 73.98 -9.88 -24.23
N LEU A 817 75.25 -10.27 -24.37
CA LEU A 817 76.40 -9.48 -23.89
C LEU A 817 77.05 -8.62 -24.98
N VAL A 818 77.36 -7.37 -24.63
CA VAL A 818 78.17 -6.44 -25.43
C VAL A 818 79.48 -6.16 -24.68
N LEU A 819 80.62 -6.48 -25.30
CA LEU A 819 81.95 -6.14 -24.83
C LEU A 819 82.49 -4.93 -25.59
N THR A 820 82.95 -3.92 -24.85
CA THR A 820 83.59 -2.71 -25.38
C THR A 820 84.92 -2.48 -24.68
N ALA A 821 85.84 -1.77 -25.35
CA ALA A 821 87.12 -1.33 -24.80
C ALA A 821 87.26 0.19 -24.99
N ASP A 822 88.16 0.82 -24.23
CA ASP A 822 88.42 2.26 -24.38
C ASP A 822 89.11 2.61 -25.73
N ASP A 823 89.76 1.64 -26.40
CA ASP A 823 90.33 1.72 -27.76
C ASP A 823 90.34 0.30 -28.40
N ASP A 824 90.38 0.16 -29.73
CA ASP A 824 90.57 -1.12 -30.43
C ASP A 824 92.05 -1.41 -30.79
N THR A 825 92.94 -0.45 -30.52
CA THR A 825 94.38 -0.53 -30.68
C THR A 825 95.12 -0.23 -29.37
N VAL A 826 96.28 -0.88 -29.16
CA VAL A 826 97.11 -0.69 -27.95
C VAL A 826 98.57 -1.01 -28.26
N ASN A 827 99.54 -0.30 -27.67
CA ASN A 827 100.95 -0.65 -27.90
C ASN A 827 101.37 -1.88 -27.09
N GLN A 828 102.35 -2.61 -27.61
CA GLN A 828 102.93 -3.75 -26.95
C GLN A 828 103.52 -3.37 -25.57
N GLY A 829 102.94 -3.94 -24.52
CA GLY A 829 103.28 -3.70 -23.12
C GLY A 829 102.30 -2.80 -22.36
N ASP A 830 101.40 -2.11 -23.06
CA ASP A 830 100.32 -1.32 -22.44
C ASP A 830 99.10 -2.21 -22.10
N SER A 831 98.09 -1.61 -21.45
CA SER A 831 96.86 -2.28 -21.01
C SER A 831 95.61 -1.56 -21.52
N LEU A 832 94.53 -2.30 -21.78
CA LEU A 832 93.19 -1.74 -22.02
C LEU A 832 92.23 -2.16 -20.91
N THR A 833 91.33 -1.25 -20.52
CA THR A 833 90.18 -1.58 -19.68
C THR A 833 88.97 -1.84 -20.58
N PHE A 834 88.22 -2.88 -20.24
CA PHE A 834 87.01 -3.30 -20.94
C PHE A 834 85.78 -2.95 -20.10
N ARG A 835 84.65 -2.78 -20.78
CA ARG A 835 83.33 -2.61 -20.18
C ARG A 835 82.39 -3.62 -20.82
N VAL A 836 81.66 -4.33 -19.97
CA VAL A 836 80.65 -5.30 -20.41
C VAL A 836 79.29 -4.79 -19.94
N SER A 837 78.32 -4.83 -20.84
CA SER A 837 76.91 -4.57 -20.57
C SER A 837 76.10 -5.69 -21.17
N GLY A 838 75.12 -6.22 -20.44
CA GLY A 838 74.18 -7.20 -20.96
C GLY A 838 72.75 -6.69 -20.99
N THR A 839 71.95 -7.17 -21.93
CA THR A 839 70.51 -6.89 -22.05
C THR A 839 69.74 -8.16 -22.42
N THR A 840 68.54 -8.33 -21.86
CA THR A 840 67.52 -9.30 -22.29
C THR A 840 66.82 -8.85 -23.58
N HIS A 841 65.99 -9.72 -24.17
CA HIS A 841 65.17 -9.42 -25.35
C HIS A 841 64.22 -8.22 -25.14
N ASP A 842 63.70 -8.04 -23.93
CA ASP A 842 62.85 -6.91 -23.54
C ASP A 842 63.64 -5.65 -23.12
N GLY A 843 64.96 -5.74 -23.13
CA GLY A 843 65.87 -4.62 -22.88
C GLY A 843 66.19 -4.33 -21.41
N ARG A 844 65.83 -5.21 -20.47
CA ARG A 844 66.29 -5.09 -19.07
C ARG A 844 67.80 -5.30 -18.98
N PRO A 845 68.53 -4.54 -18.12
CA PRO A 845 69.95 -4.74 -17.94
C PRO A 845 70.24 -6.03 -17.16
N VAL A 846 71.19 -6.81 -17.66
CA VAL A 846 71.74 -8.02 -17.00
C VAL A 846 72.84 -7.61 -16.02
N ASP A 847 72.93 -8.27 -14.85
CA ASP A 847 74.05 -8.05 -13.93
C ASP A 847 75.34 -8.68 -14.49
N THR A 848 76.27 -7.82 -14.92
CA THR A 848 77.57 -8.22 -15.46
C THR A 848 78.67 -8.33 -14.41
N SER A 849 78.36 -8.28 -13.11
CA SER A 849 79.36 -8.34 -12.03
C SER A 849 80.12 -9.67 -11.97
N GLY A 850 79.52 -10.76 -12.44
CA GLY A 850 80.13 -12.09 -12.53
C GLY A 850 80.95 -12.36 -13.80
N VAL A 851 81.12 -11.38 -14.70
CA VAL A 851 81.81 -11.60 -15.98
C VAL A 851 83.30 -11.93 -15.80
N VAL A 852 83.76 -12.96 -16.51
CA VAL A 852 85.18 -13.34 -16.61
C VAL A 852 85.70 -13.00 -18.01
N LEU A 853 86.83 -12.28 -18.10
CA LEU A 853 87.54 -12.08 -19.36
C LEU A 853 88.59 -13.19 -19.58
N THR A 854 88.76 -13.58 -20.85
CA THR A 854 89.83 -14.47 -21.31
C THR A 854 90.48 -13.90 -22.57
N SER A 855 91.76 -14.22 -22.82
CA SER A 855 92.46 -13.83 -24.05
C SER A 855 92.82 -15.06 -24.88
N SER A 856 92.77 -14.94 -26.21
CA SER A 856 93.31 -15.92 -27.15
C SER A 856 94.85 -16.05 -27.09
N VAL A 857 95.56 -15.14 -26.42
CA VAL A 857 97.02 -15.12 -26.33
C VAL A 857 97.48 -15.35 -24.89
N ALA A 858 98.09 -16.51 -24.64
CA ALA A 858 98.45 -16.99 -23.31
C ALA A 858 99.54 -16.18 -22.57
N THR A 859 100.16 -15.18 -23.21
CA THR A 859 101.08 -14.25 -22.54
C THR A 859 100.40 -13.02 -21.99
N ASP A 860 99.13 -12.77 -22.31
CA ASP A 860 98.39 -11.63 -21.77
C ASP A 860 98.09 -11.82 -20.28
N VAL A 861 98.02 -10.71 -19.55
CA VAL A 861 97.67 -10.70 -18.14
C VAL A 861 96.30 -10.04 -17.98
N VAL A 862 95.31 -10.83 -17.59
CA VAL A 862 93.96 -10.39 -17.27
C VAL A 862 93.86 -10.13 -15.75
N ASP A 863 93.47 -8.92 -15.36
CA ASP A 863 93.20 -8.52 -13.98
C ASP A 863 91.83 -7.82 -13.91
N GLY A 864 90.81 -8.56 -13.48
CA GLY A 864 89.42 -8.14 -13.57
C GLY A 864 88.99 -7.85 -15.01
N LEU A 865 88.55 -6.62 -15.27
CA LEU A 865 88.19 -6.14 -16.61
C LEU A 865 89.33 -5.43 -17.34
N THR A 866 90.57 -5.52 -16.86
CA THR A 866 91.75 -4.91 -17.51
C THR A 866 92.67 -6.01 -18.07
N VAL A 867 93.11 -5.86 -19.32
CA VAL A 867 94.04 -6.80 -19.97
C VAL A 867 95.31 -6.06 -20.38
N THR A 868 96.46 -6.66 -20.07
CA THR A 868 97.80 -6.16 -20.47
C THR A 868 98.36 -7.05 -21.59
N PHE A 869 99.00 -6.45 -22.60
CA PHE A 869 99.30 -7.10 -23.89
C PHE A 869 100.82 -7.16 -24.20
N PRO A 870 101.58 -8.19 -23.76
CA PRO A 870 103.04 -8.20 -23.89
C PRO A 870 103.58 -8.52 -25.29
N THR A 871 102.74 -8.94 -26.24
CA THR A 871 103.12 -9.36 -27.59
C THR A 871 102.35 -8.60 -28.66
N ALA A 872 103.01 -8.18 -29.73
CA ALA A 872 102.36 -7.48 -30.84
C ALA A 872 101.70 -8.46 -31.83
N SER A 873 100.38 -8.64 -31.73
CA SER A 873 99.54 -9.36 -32.69
C SER A 873 98.06 -8.94 -32.55
N PRO A 874 97.12 -9.43 -33.38
CA PRO A 874 95.68 -9.37 -33.07
C PRO A 874 95.34 -10.35 -31.94
N HIS A 875 94.71 -9.86 -30.87
CA HIS A 875 94.33 -10.64 -29.69
C HIS A 875 92.80 -10.61 -29.56
N VAL A 876 92.16 -11.76 -29.36
CA VAL A 876 90.71 -11.83 -29.13
C VAL A 876 90.47 -11.92 -27.64
N ILE A 877 89.78 -10.93 -27.09
CA ILE A 877 89.31 -10.91 -25.70
C ILE A 877 87.85 -11.37 -25.68
N THR A 878 87.57 -12.42 -24.93
CA THR A 878 86.23 -12.99 -24.76
C THR A 878 85.75 -12.75 -23.34
N ALA A 879 84.61 -12.08 -23.21
CA ALA A 879 83.86 -11.96 -21.98
C ALA A 879 82.86 -13.10 -21.87
N THR A 880 82.79 -13.76 -20.71
CA THR A 880 81.88 -14.87 -20.43
C THR A 880 81.11 -14.64 -19.12
N LEU A 881 79.81 -14.91 -19.12
CA LEU A 881 78.91 -14.88 -17.94
C LEU A 881 77.96 -16.08 -18.05
N GLY A 882 78.06 -17.04 -17.13
CA GLY A 882 77.42 -18.35 -17.31
C GLY A 882 77.91 -19.01 -18.61
N ASP A 883 76.98 -19.48 -19.44
CA ASP A 883 77.27 -20.01 -20.77
C ASP A 883 77.26 -18.92 -21.88
N VAL A 884 76.89 -17.68 -21.56
CA VAL A 884 76.88 -16.57 -22.51
C VAL A 884 78.29 -16.03 -22.71
N SER A 885 78.71 -15.84 -23.97
CA SER A 885 79.97 -15.18 -24.26
C SER A 885 79.91 -14.24 -25.46
N THR A 886 80.77 -13.22 -25.44
CA THR A 886 80.93 -12.22 -26.50
C THR A 886 82.41 -11.86 -26.63
N SER A 887 82.88 -11.48 -27.81
CA SER A 887 84.31 -11.27 -28.04
C SER A 887 84.64 -10.04 -28.86
N LEU A 888 85.74 -9.38 -28.52
CA LEU A 888 86.29 -8.20 -29.19
C LEU A 888 87.74 -8.48 -29.61
N THR A 889 88.11 -8.09 -30.83
CA THR A 889 89.51 -8.18 -31.30
C THR A 889 90.23 -6.87 -31.02
N VAL A 890 91.38 -6.96 -30.37
CA VAL A 890 92.31 -5.84 -30.10
C VAL A 890 93.54 -5.98 -31.00
N HIS A 891 93.96 -4.88 -31.61
CA HIS A 891 95.15 -4.81 -32.44
C HIS A 891 96.36 -4.28 -31.65
N VAL A 892 97.24 -5.18 -31.21
CA VAL A 892 98.43 -4.80 -30.43
C VAL A 892 99.56 -4.36 -31.36
N THR A 893 99.89 -3.08 -31.37
CA THR A 893 100.93 -2.48 -32.23
C THR A 893 102.34 -2.65 -31.62
N PRO A 894 103.37 -3.01 -32.41
CA PRO A 894 104.74 -3.08 -31.91
C PRO A 894 105.23 -1.71 -31.42
N THR A 895 105.68 -1.64 -30.17
CA THR A 895 106.23 -0.41 -29.59
C THR A 895 107.48 0.05 -30.37
N PRO A 896 107.50 1.28 -30.93
CA PRO A 896 108.62 1.72 -31.76
C PRO A 896 109.95 1.76 -31.01
N ALA A 897 111.01 1.21 -31.61
CA ALA A 897 112.35 1.27 -31.04
C ALA A 897 112.84 2.74 -30.94
N PRO A 898 113.49 3.15 -29.84
CA PRO A 898 113.87 4.54 -29.61
C PRO A 898 114.90 5.02 -30.66
N THR A 899 114.54 6.07 -31.39
CA THR A 899 115.42 6.69 -32.40
C THR A 899 116.44 7.62 -31.72
N PRO A 900 117.74 7.50 -31.99
CA PRO A 900 118.78 8.27 -31.30
C PRO A 900 118.85 9.75 -31.74
N THR A 901 119.16 10.62 -30.78
CA THR A 901 119.18 12.08 -30.90
C THR A 901 120.38 12.62 -31.70
N PRO A 902 120.19 13.49 -32.73
CA PRO A 902 121.27 14.24 -33.36
C PRO A 902 121.44 15.66 -32.78
N GLN A 903 122.70 16.05 -32.52
CA GLN A 903 123.14 17.43 -32.18
C GLN A 903 123.63 18.17 -33.46
N PRO A 904 124.01 19.48 -33.44
CA PRO A 904 123.51 20.42 -34.45
C PRO A 904 124.58 21.02 -35.39
N GLY A 905 124.14 21.69 -36.46
CA GLY A 905 124.98 22.50 -37.35
C GLY A 905 124.13 23.37 -38.32
N PRO A 906 124.62 24.54 -38.79
CA PRO A 906 123.75 25.73 -38.78
C PRO A 906 123.57 26.50 -40.11
N ALA A 907 122.61 27.44 -40.03
CA ALA A 907 122.53 28.74 -40.72
C ALA A 907 122.12 28.82 -42.21
N GLY A 908 121.02 29.58 -42.43
CA GLY A 908 121.16 30.79 -43.25
C GLY A 908 119.96 31.22 -44.11
N LEU A 909 119.41 32.41 -43.79
CA LEU A 909 118.81 33.40 -44.72
C LEU A 909 117.45 33.07 -45.38
N SER A 910 116.58 34.02 -45.78
CA SER A 910 116.13 35.34 -45.25
C SER A 910 115.04 35.91 -46.18
N THR A 911 114.26 36.93 -45.74
CA THR A 911 113.41 37.86 -46.57
C THR A 911 112.16 37.26 -47.27
N THR A 912 111.01 37.93 -47.50
CA THR A 912 110.48 39.28 -47.14
C THR A 912 108.96 39.38 -47.44
N GLY A 913 108.23 40.30 -46.79
CA GLY A 913 106.95 40.89 -47.25
C GLY A 913 105.77 40.75 -46.26
N THR A 914 105.48 41.70 -45.35
CA THR A 914 104.76 43.00 -45.52
C THR A 914 103.37 42.83 -46.16
N ASP A 915 102.29 42.78 -45.40
CA ASP A 915 101.54 43.90 -44.78
C ASP A 915 100.34 44.34 -45.63
N LEU A 916 99.17 44.52 -44.99
CA LEU A 916 98.28 45.70 -45.10
C LEU A 916 97.06 45.56 -44.17
N LEU A 917 96.76 46.63 -43.43
CA LEU A 917 95.61 46.82 -42.52
C LEU A 917 94.78 48.06 -42.99
N PRO A 918 93.81 48.61 -42.20
CA PRO A 918 92.37 48.32 -42.14
C PRO A 918 91.58 49.39 -42.99
N PRO A 919 90.61 50.25 -42.55
CA PRO A 919 89.64 50.28 -41.44
C PRO A 919 88.20 50.81 -41.79
N LEU A 920 87.37 51.03 -40.75
CA LEU A 920 86.19 51.95 -40.65
C LEU A 920 84.83 51.53 -41.33
N VAL A 921 83.62 51.86 -40.80
CA VAL A 921 83.17 52.17 -39.40
C VAL A 921 81.62 52.21 -39.22
N ALA A 922 81.17 51.92 -37.98
CA ALA A 922 80.00 52.42 -37.20
C ALA A 922 78.51 52.27 -37.62
N GLY A 923 77.67 52.11 -36.56
CA GLY A 923 76.20 52.26 -36.54
C GLY A 923 75.50 51.34 -35.52
N LEU A 924 75.76 51.32 -34.21
CA LEU A 924 75.64 52.36 -33.14
C LEU A 924 74.32 52.30 -32.32
N LEU A 925 74.39 51.60 -31.17
CA LEU A 925 73.80 51.89 -29.82
C LEU A 925 72.28 51.79 -29.48
N LEU A 926 72.02 51.01 -28.40
CA LEU A 926 71.13 51.28 -27.23
C LEU A 926 69.58 51.23 -27.46
N LEU A 927 68.70 50.96 -26.48
CA LEU A 927 68.80 50.91 -25.00
C LEU A 927 67.60 50.13 -24.37
N LEU A 928 67.79 49.71 -23.10
CA LEU A 928 66.82 49.44 -22.00
C LEU A 928 66.55 48.00 -21.56
N ALA A 929 66.74 47.80 -20.25
CA ALA A 929 66.29 46.66 -19.45
C ALA A 929 65.19 47.13 -18.47
N GLY A 930 64.32 46.21 -18.05
CA GLY A 930 63.32 46.46 -17.02
C GLY A 930 62.80 45.13 -16.45
N ALA A 931 62.98 44.91 -15.16
CA ALA A 931 62.59 43.66 -14.48
C ALA A 931 61.35 43.85 -13.61
N GLY A 932 60.51 42.82 -13.52
CA GLY A 932 59.33 42.70 -12.65
C GLY A 932 58.82 41.25 -12.73
N LEU A 933 59.23 40.31 -11.88
CA LEU A 933 58.96 40.17 -10.45
C LEU A 933 57.50 39.74 -10.12
N VAL A 934 57.32 38.42 -9.98
CA VAL A 934 56.49 37.74 -8.96
C VAL A 934 54.95 37.63 -9.13
N TRP A 935 54.43 36.50 -8.62
CA TRP A 935 53.05 36.08 -8.27
C TRP A 935 52.23 35.40 -9.39
N ARG A 936 51.98 34.08 -9.41
CA ARG A 936 51.61 33.05 -8.39
C ARG A 936 50.15 33.14 -7.91
N ARG A 937 49.40 32.04 -8.14
CA ARG A 937 48.07 31.65 -7.59
C ARG A 937 46.81 32.42 -8.05
N ARG A 938 45.84 31.66 -8.55
CA ARG A 938 44.77 31.13 -7.67
C ARG A 938 44.70 29.60 -7.75
N ARG A 939 44.31 28.97 -6.64
CA ARG A 939 43.99 27.54 -6.51
C ARG A 939 42.46 27.38 -6.54
N LEU A 940 42.00 26.18 -6.87
CA LEU A 940 40.85 25.46 -6.30
C LEU A 940 39.68 26.31 -5.76
N SER A 941 38.54 26.29 -6.46
CA SER A 941 37.24 25.82 -5.93
C SER A 941 36.06 26.17 -6.85
N ARG A 942 35.70 25.25 -7.73
CA ARG A 942 34.41 24.52 -7.69
C ARG A 942 34.68 23.10 -8.17
#